data_AF-A0A3D1UYW9-F1
#
_entry.id   AF-A0A3D1UYW9-F1
#
_cell.length_a   1.000
_cell.length_b   1.000
_cell.length_c   1.000
_cell.angle_alpha   90.00
_cell.angle_beta   90.00
_cell.angle_gamma   90.00
#
_symmetry.space_group_name_H-M   'P 1'
#
loop_
_entity.id
_entity.type
_entity.pdbx_description
1 polymer ?
#
loop_
_entity_poly.entity_id
_entity_poly.type
_entity_poly.pdbx_seq_one_letter_code
_entity_poly.pdbx_strand_id
1 'polypeptide(L)'
;MKKLLSLLLAAELGTAFAAGELFSNGKSDWQIVIPEHAGTTVQYASEELQKALKKVSGTELPIIKNKSPGISNRIVIGDLSSNLIKEKASALKLAFSPIEEIAVHTLDGNLYLAGNTPRAALYAVYTFLQDQLDIRWLRPGPEGEYMPQLKSYTLPELSVNKKPSFRYRGLHLCYRHVDPEFETWMARNFINIMRSDAGQRKTHQQRKMKGYHIMISNHNAHLPASLFKTDPECFAELNGKRHNRQICMTNPKTEKLVAEQMKKWVRNNPELEILSVFPADNMDYCMCKGCTAQDRSTTWFNFFRKICLDVREEFPKLKFSTIAYQGYLKAPKTDLSFAEIIEYCNHNRCYTHQLDSACPLNQRDLKDFAEWSTLKVPMGIYGYEFDIFAAENTVSIPFYNVIREGIRKFHSLGVQSVITEYWLGFPAKNPQERRLSVQNALGVWLYTRLLWNVNDDMDKLIAEWNSKMYGGAAREAAEITRILSENWDQLKGHISNYHNAPFGTAAAMFTPERFTKLKKLLKNGFEKKLSPQERTNFELLQSFVLQWEQVYFEGTQSNRQINIPKTPNAPYALPAFQTNNQGKAPRTDAFFSWDDKYLNITVHCYDSDMEKLRAEALKRDEQVWMDDCIEIFLSNPANTEGIYKHIAVNPRGTLYDAAAYGPGGADIHWNPEIKVKTELLPDHWKVDLKIPFASNPPVPKAGDVWRFNINRSIGNGRKGMANSGYPEASYHNPNGFAALSFSEKARVEKQVLFLVPEKFMKNTKNIGNALFRDGWNFQFCSCQKELPQNLDSYRILVVRLPQFGLQGKVDFKKLAREFLNQGKTVIFSSYEWLPLENYLGDPKLKLQGSGWKINKLRRNLDISTGKWGTTPENLQQPIKELLSPSYGYNPQTPEGWKSLISLEREDGKKFSTMLVRKQFNGLLIVTGGEMGLGGGHVLFGNTVNTVTMLLNNLLANRKELME
;
A
#
# COMPACT_ATOMS: atom_id res chain seq x y z
N MET A 1 -6.92 50.92 -78.82
CA MET A 1 -7.38 51.19 -77.44
C MET A 1 -8.32 50.08 -77.02
N LYS A 2 -8.04 49.49 -75.85
CA LYS A 2 -8.87 48.64 -74.98
C LYS A 2 -9.38 47.28 -75.50
N LYS A 3 -8.65 46.29 -74.99
CA LYS A 3 -8.80 44.85 -74.93
C LYS A 3 -9.75 44.40 -73.80
N LEU A 4 -10.27 43.18 -73.98
CA LEU A 4 -10.63 42.14 -73.00
C LEU A 4 -11.85 42.36 -72.09
N LEU A 5 -12.93 41.63 -72.40
CA LEU A 5 -13.87 41.08 -71.42
C LEU A 5 -14.32 39.68 -71.88
N SER A 6 -13.60 38.66 -71.40
CA SER A 6 -14.05 37.26 -71.42
C SER A 6 -13.65 36.65 -70.09
N LEU A 7 -14.50 36.84 -69.08
CA LEU A 7 -14.38 36.17 -67.79
C LEU A 7 -14.68 34.68 -67.98
N LEU A 8 -13.63 33.86 -67.96
CA LEU A 8 -13.72 32.43 -67.67
C LEU A 8 -13.81 32.29 -66.15
N LEU A 9 -14.99 31.90 -65.65
CA LEU A 9 -15.14 31.26 -64.35
C LEU A 9 -14.32 29.96 -64.38
N ALA A 10 -13.10 30.00 -63.86
CA ALA A 10 -12.45 28.81 -63.34
C ALA A 10 -12.85 28.71 -61.87
N ALA A 11 -13.90 27.94 -61.61
CA ALA A 11 -14.11 27.38 -60.29
C ALA A 11 -12.91 26.47 -59.99
N GLU A 12 -12.02 26.90 -59.09
CA GLU A 12 -11.12 25.99 -58.40
C GLU A 12 -11.98 25.13 -57.47
N LEU A 13 -12.55 24.08 -58.05
CA LEU A 13 -12.93 22.88 -57.32
C LEU A 13 -11.64 22.33 -56.72
N GLY A 14 -11.37 22.70 -55.48
CA GLY A 14 -10.42 21.98 -54.64
C GLY A 14 -10.87 20.53 -54.57
N THR A 15 -10.28 19.66 -55.38
CA THR A 15 -10.45 18.22 -55.25
C THR A 15 -9.90 17.86 -53.88
N ALA A 16 -10.78 17.57 -52.93
CA ALA A 16 -10.44 16.89 -51.70
C ALA A 16 -9.78 15.56 -52.10
N PHE A 17 -8.45 15.50 -52.07
CA PHE A 17 -7.72 14.26 -52.22
C PHE A 17 -7.98 13.46 -50.96
N ALA A 18 -9.02 12.61 -50.99
CA ALA A 18 -9.20 11.59 -49.97
C ALA A 18 -7.89 10.77 -49.91
N ALA A 19 -7.25 10.76 -48.74
CA ALA A 19 -6.03 9.99 -48.55
C ALA A 19 -6.33 8.50 -48.82
N GLY A 20 -5.44 7.85 -49.57
CA GLY A 20 -5.65 6.49 -50.05
C GLY A 20 -5.85 5.46 -48.94
N GLU A 21 -6.38 4.29 -49.31
CA GLU A 21 -6.48 3.14 -48.42
C GLU A 21 -5.06 2.75 -47.94
N LEU A 22 -4.81 2.83 -46.63
CA LEU A 22 -3.49 2.57 -46.04
C LEU A 22 -3.12 1.10 -46.16
N PHE A 23 -4.10 0.23 -45.92
CA PHE A 23 -3.98 -1.20 -46.17
C PHE A 23 -5.38 -1.80 -46.40
N SER A 24 -5.43 -2.90 -47.15
CA SER A 24 -6.64 -3.67 -47.41
C SER A 24 -6.32 -5.14 -47.57
N ASN A 25 -7.04 -6.01 -46.87
CA ASN A 25 -6.97 -7.46 -46.94
C ASN A 25 -5.53 -8.00 -46.91
N GLY A 26 -4.73 -7.50 -45.97
CA GLY A 26 -3.33 -7.92 -45.81
C GLY A 26 -2.37 -7.39 -46.88
N LYS A 27 -2.75 -6.38 -47.68
CA LYS A 27 -1.90 -5.71 -48.68
C LYS A 27 -1.85 -4.20 -48.46
N SER A 28 -0.77 -3.58 -48.92
CA SER A 28 -0.57 -2.12 -48.88
C SER A 28 0.46 -1.69 -49.93
N ASP A 29 0.18 -0.61 -50.65
CA ASP A 29 1.14 0.08 -51.52
C ASP A 29 1.91 1.19 -50.77
N TRP A 30 1.68 1.33 -49.47
CA TRP A 30 2.32 2.33 -48.65
C TRP A 30 3.70 1.89 -48.17
N GLN A 31 4.56 2.88 -47.95
CA GLN A 31 5.92 2.68 -47.46
C GLN A 31 6.23 3.65 -46.33
N ILE A 32 6.99 3.17 -45.34
CA ILE A 32 7.48 4.00 -44.24
C ILE A 32 8.78 4.65 -44.70
N VAL A 33 8.85 5.97 -44.66
CA VAL A 33 10.01 6.75 -45.12
C VAL A 33 10.64 7.49 -43.95
N ILE A 34 11.94 7.29 -43.76
CA ILE A 34 12.75 8.00 -42.78
C ILE A 34 13.91 8.74 -43.45
N PRO A 35 14.49 9.77 -42.80
CA PRO A 35 15.70 10.42 -43.28
C PRO A 35 16.84 9.42 -43.49
N GLU A 36 17.65 9.66 -44.53
CA GLU A 36 18.80 8.80 -44.85
C GLU A 36 19.74 8.58 -43.67
N HIS A 37 20.04 9.66 -42.93
CA HIS A 37 20.86 9.65 -41.72
C HIS A 37 20.01 9.78 -40.45
N ALA A 38 18.87 9.09 -40.41
CA ALA A 38 18.00 9.08 -39.24
C ALA A 38 18.75 8.61 -37.99
N GLY A 39 18.64 9.38 -36.90
CA GLY A 39 19.13 8.97 -35.57
C GLY A 39 18.39 7.73 -35.06
N THR A 40 18.98 7.07 -34.05
CA THR A 40 18.47 5.78 -33.55
C THR A 40 17.03 5.83 -33.04
N THR A 41 16.57 6.97 -32.50
CA THR A 41 15.17 7.13 -32.07
C THR A 41 14.17 7.14 -33.23
N VAL A 42 14.51 7.78 -34.36
CA VAL A 42 13.63 7.79 -35.55
C VAL A 42 13.60 6.42 -36.22
N GLN A 43 14.73 5.71 -36.24
CA GLN A 43 14.78 4.32 -36.68
C GLN A 43 13.88 3.44 -35.81
N TYR A 44 14.01 3.53 -34.48
CA TYR A 44 13.16 2.83 -33.53
C TYR A 44 11.67 3.15 -33.73
N ALA A 45 11.32 4.42 -33.99
CA ALA A 45 9.95 4.83 -34.30
C ALA A 45 9.40 4.15 -35.57
N SER A 46 10.20 4.04 -36.62
CA SER A 46 9.80 3.35 -37.86
C SER A 46 9.56 1.85 -37.64
N GLU A 47 10.38 1.21 -36.81
CA GLU A 47 10.20 -0.19 -36.45
C GLU A 47 8.97 -0.43 -35.58
N GLU A 48 8.69 0.45 -34.62
CA GLU A 48 7.49 0.37 -33.78
C GLU A 48 6.23 0.51 -34.64
N LEU A 49 6.21 1.45 -35.59
CA LEU A 49 5.11 1.59 -36.54
C LEU A 49 4.94 0.33 -37.40
N GLN A 50 6.03 -0.17 -38.00
CA GLN A 50 5.98 -1.36 -38.87
C GLN A 50 5.47 -2.59 -38.10
N LYS A 51 5.99 -2.83 -36.89
CA LYS A 51 5.56 -3.94 -36.02
C LYS A 51 4.08 -3.84 -35.67
N ALA A 52 3.61 -2.64 -35.31
CA ALA A 52 2.21 -2.43 -34.96
C ALA A 52 1.28 -2.60 -36.17
N LEU A 53 1.64 -2.03 -37.34
CA LEU A 53 0.88 -2.21 -38.57
C LEU A 53 0.81 -3.68 -38.98
N LYS A 54 1.94 -4.42 -38.97
CA LYS A 54 1.96 -5.86 -39.27
C LYS A 54 1.05 -6.64 -38.33
N LYS A 55 1.04 -6.32 -37.04
CA LYS A 55 0.16 -6.97 -36.07
C LYS A 55 -1.32 -6.65 -36.34
N VAL A 56 -1.66 -5.43 -36.73
CA VAL A 56 -3.06 -4.99 -36.92
C VAL A 56 -3.63 -5.40 -38.28
N SER A 57 -2.84 -5.33 -39.35
CA SER A 57 -3.30 -5.54 -40.74
C SER A 57 -2.84 -6.87 -41.35
N GLY A 58 -1.84 -7.53 -40.77
CA GLY A 58 -1.14 -8.66 -41.37
C GLY A 58 -0.10 -8.27 -42.44
N THR A 59 0.04 -6.98 -42.76
CA THR A 59 0.98 -6.49 -43.81
C THR A 59 2.21 -5.85 -43.22
N GLU A 60 3.37 -6.24 -43.73
CA GLU A 60 4.64 -5.59 -43.42
C GLU A 60 4.96 -4.51 -44.46
N LEU A 61 4.87 -3.25 -44.07
CA LEU A 61 5.23 -2.12 -44.94
C LEU A 61 6.77 -1.97 -44.98
N PRO A 62 7.39 -1.72 -46.14
CA PRO A 62 8.83 -1.53 -46.22
C PRO A 62 9.26 -0.21 -45.56
N ILE A 63 10.42 -0.22 -44.89
CA ILE A 63 11.08 0.98 -44.36
C ILE A 63 12.16 1.42 -45.35
N ILE A 64 12.01 2.63 -45.90
CA ILE A 64 12.90 3.20 -46.91
C ILE A 64 13.63 4.43 -46.33
N LYS A 65 14.95 4.44 -46.51
CA LYS A 65 15.81 5.60 -46.23
C LYS A 65 15.91 6.42 -47.51
N ASN A 66 15.36 7.63 -47.55
CA ASN A 66 15.28 8.41 -48.79
C ASN A 66 15.64 9.90 -48.60
N LYS A 67 16.20 10.51 -49.65
CA LYS A 67 16.48 11.95 -49.77
C LYS A 67 15.31 12.76 -50.35
N SER A 68 14.47 12.18 -51.22
CA SER A 68 13.56 13.00 -52.05
C SER A 68 12.05 12.79 -51.76
N PRO A 69 11.29 13.87 -51.47
CA PRO A 69 9.82 13.85 -51.44
C PRO A 69 9.27 13.87 -52.87
N GLY A 70 8.53 12.84 -53.31
CA GLY A 70 8.02 12.82 -54.69
C GLY A 70 7.20 11.60 -55.12
N ILE A 71 6.85 10.69 -54.22
CA ILE A 71 5.90 9.60 -54.50
C ILE A 71 4.79 9.72 -53.44
N SER A 72 3.52 9.63 -53.84
CA SER A 72 2.37 9.51 -52.94
C SER A 72 2.37 8.17 -52.20
N ASN A 73 1.49 8.00 -51.20
CA ASN A 73 1.39 6.79 -50.37
C ASN A 73 2.62 6.53 -49.47
N ARG A 74 3.15 7.58 -48.82
CA ARG A 74 4.25 7.45 -47.85
C ARG A 74 3.80 7.78 -46.44
N ILE A 75 4.34 7.06 -45.47
CA ILE A 75 4.35 7.46 -44.06
C ILE A 75 5.72 8.04 -43.73
N VAL A 76 5.83 9.36 -43.66
CA VAL A 76 7.08 10.07 -43.40
C VAL A 76 7.25 10.27 -41.88
N ILE A 77 8.33 9.71 -41.32
CA ILE A 77 8.67 9.85 -39.89
C ILE A 77 9.99 10.63 -39.78
N GLY A 78 10.02 11.68 -38.97
CA GLY A 78 11.25 12.41 -38.70
C GLY A 78 11.05 13.66 -37.84
N ASP A 79 12.12 14.43 -37.71
CA ASP A 79 12.11 15.68 -36.96
C ASP A 79 12.74 16.86 -37.71
N LEU A 80 12.67 18.06 -37.12
CA LEU A 80 13.15 19.32 -37.70
C LEU A 80 14.66 19.35 -38.05
N SER A 81 15.46 18.39 -37.57
CA SER A 81 16.85 18.24 -38.02
C SER A 81 16.97 17.67 -39.44
N SER A 82 15.90 17.07 -39.98
CA SER A 82 15.87 16.47 -41.32
C SER A 82 15.19 17.36 -42.35
N ASN A 83 15.70 17.42 -43.58
CA ASN A 83 15.09 18.21 -44.66
C ASN A 83 13.67 17.74 -45.00
N LEU A 84 13.39 16.44 -44.88
CA LEU A 84 12.06 15.84 -45.11
C LEU A 84 10.95 16.51 -44.29
N ILE A 85 11.27 16.92 -43.05
CA ILE A 85 10.32 17.58 -42.16
C ILE A 85 10.52 19.10 -42.18
N LYS A 86 11.77 19.58 -42.25
CA LYS A 86 12.09 21.01 -42.22
C LYS A 86 11.41 21.79 -43.36
N GLU A 87 11.36 21.23 -44.56
CA GLU A 87 10.71 21.86 -45.72
C GLU A 87 9.18 21.98 -45.55
N LYS A 88 8.58 21.11 -44.73
CA LYS A 88 7.14 21.10 -44.42
C LYS A 88 6.83 21.68 -43.05
N ALA A 89 7.82 22.19 -42.31
CA ALA A 89 7.67 22.59 -40.90
C ALA A 89 6.54 23.60 -40.66
N SER A 90 6.39 24.59 -41.57
CA SER A 90 5.30 25.57 -41.48
C SER A 90 3.92 24.93 -41.67
N ALA A 91 3.76 24.01 -42.61
CA ALA A 91 2.51 23.29 -42.85
C ALA A 91 2.17 22.34 -41.68
N LEU A 92 3.20 21.68 -41.14
CA LEU A 92 3.10 20.80 -39.97
C LEU A 92 2.94 21.57 -38.65
N LYS A 93 3.05 22.89 -38.66
CA LYS A 93 2.99 23.78 -37.47
C LYS A 93 4.00 23.38 -36.39
N LEU A 94 5.23 23.06 -36.81
CA LEU A 94 6.32 22.64 -35.92
C LEU A 94 7.41 23.72 -35.80
N ALA A 95 7.87 23.95 -34.58
CA ALA A 95 9.01 24.82 -34.28
C ALA A 95 9.95 24.17 -33.25
N PHE A 96 11.23 24.59 -33.24
CA PHE A 96 12.18 24.14 -32.23
C PHE A 96 11.75 24.63 -30.84
N SER A 97 11.64 23.70 -29.89
CA SER A 97 11.20 23.96 -28.52
C SER A 97 11.82 22.93 -27.58
N PRO A 98 12.09 23.26 -26.31
CA PRO A 98 12.61 22.31 -25.32
C PRO A 98 11.56 21.29 -24.84
N ILE A 99 10.31 21.45 -25.25
CA ILE A 99 9.18 20.56 -24.97
C ILE A 99 8.79 19.83 -26.27
N GLU A 100 8.42 18.56 -26.20
CA GLU A 100 8.06 17.78 -27.38
C GLU A 100 6.79 18.31 -28.05
N GLU A 101 6.88 18.70 -29.31
CA GLU A 101 5.72 19.10 -30.12
C GLU A 101 5.60 18.15 -31.30
N ILE A 102 4.42 17.54 -31.47
CA ILE A 102 4.16 16.52 -32.48
C ILE A 102 3.19 17.02 -33.55
N ALA A 103 3.29 16.43 -34.74
CA ALA A 103 2.37 16.61 -35.84
C ALA A 103 2.01 15.23 -36.44
N VAL A 104 0.71 14.93 -36.53
CA VAL A 104 0.13 13.81 -37.28
C VAL A 104 -0.77 14.40 -38.36
N HIS A 105 -0.24 14.51 -39.57
CA HIS A 105 -0.85 15.27 -40.66
C HIS A 105 -0.93 14.44 -41.94
N THR A 106 -2.01 14.55 -42.70
CA THR A 106 -2.03 14.14 -44.10
C THR A 106 -1.80 15.34 -45.00
N LEU A 107 -0.78 15.29 -45.85
CA LEU A 107 -0.40 16.38 -46.74
C LEU A 107 0.16 15.80 -48.04
N ASP A 108 -0.28 16.33 -49.19
CA ASP A 108 0.19 15.94 -50.52
C ASP A 108 0.11 14.41 -50.77
N GLY A 109 -0.95 13.76 -50.30
CA GLY A 109 -1.14 12.30 -50.42
C GLY A 109 -0.20 11.45 -49.54
N ASN A 110 0.43 12.04 -48.53
CA ASN A 110 1.32 11.37 -47.58
C ASN A 110 0.84 11.57 -46.14
N LEU A 111 1.20 10.65 -45.25
CA LEU A 111 1.03 10.77 -43.81
C LEU A 111 2.36 11.21 -43.19
N TYR A 112 2.38 12.35 -42.51
CA TYR A 112 3.51 12.85 -41.75
C TYR A 112 3.31 12.55 -40.27
N LEU A 113 4.24 11.79 -39.69
CA LEU A 113 4.36 11.50 -38.26
C LEU A 113 5.63 12.19 -37.77
N ALA A 114 5.53 13.48 -37.51
CA ALA A 114 6.67 14.37 -37.35
C ALA A 114 6.72 14.99 -35.95
N GLY A 115 7.91 15.42 -35.54
CA GLY A 115 8.07 16.18 -34.30
C GLY A 115 9.17 17.23 -34.36
N ASN A 116 9.22 18.11 -33.37
CA ASN A 116 10.30 19.09 -33.24
C ASN A 116 11.65 18.48 -32.78
N THR A 117 11.63 17.24 -32.30
CA THR A 117 12.79 16.44 -31.87
C THR A 117 12.61 14.98 -32.29
N PRO A 118 13.68 14.16 -32.34
CA PRO A 118 13.57 12.73 -32.65
C PRO A 118 12.57 11.96 -31.76
N ARG A 119 12.47 12.33 -30.49
CA ARG A 119 11.49 11.74 -29.56
C ARG A 119 10.07 12.18 -29.86
N ALA A 120 9.85 13.44 -30.21
CA ALA A 120 8.54 13.92 -30.62
C ALA A 120 8.04 13.17 -31.88
N ALA A 121 8.93 12.82 -32.81
CA ALA A 121 8.59 11.96 -33.95
C ALA A 121 8.12 10.56 -33.51
N LEU A 122 8.79 9.95 -32.52
CA LEU A 122 8.33 8.69 -31.91
C LEU A 122 6.94 8.83 -31.26
N TYR A 123 6.68 9.95 -30.60
CA TYR A 123 5.36 10.22 -30.01
C TYR A 123 4.28 10.51 -31.05
N ALA A 124 4.62 11.07 -32.22
CA ALA A 124 3.70 11.18 -33.35
C ALA A 124 3.28 9.79 -33.85
N VAL A 125 4.22 8.84 -33.93
CA VAL A 125 3.92 7.43 -34.24
C VAL A 125 2.97 6.83 -33.21
N TYR A 126 3.26 6.94 -31.92
CA TYR A 126 2.38 6.41 -30.88
C TYR A 126 1.00 7.09 -30.86
N THR A 127 0.94 8.39 -31.14
CA THR A 127 -0.33 9.12 -31.24
C THR A 127 -1.17 8.60 -32.41
N PHE A 128 -0.57 8.39 -33.59
CA PHE A 128 -1.27 7.80 -34.73
C PHE A 128 -1.78 6.39 -34.40
N LEU A 129 -0.91 5.52 -33.86
CA LEU A 129 -1.28 4.15 -33.50
C LEU A 129 -2.44 4.11 -32.49
N GLN A 130 -2.43 5.00 -31.50
CA GLN A 130 -3.49 5.07 -30.49
C GLN A 130 -4.78 5.68 -31.03
N ASP A 131 -4.69 6.86 -31.65
CA ASP A 131 -5.89 7.64 -32.00
C ASP A 131 -6.57 7.14 -33.29
N GLN A 132 -5.81 6.54 -34.22
CA GLN A 132 -6.31 6.14 -35.54
C GLN A 132 -6.53 4.64 -35.67
N LEU A 133 -5.72 3.82 -35.00
CA LEU A 133 -5.81 2.35 -35.07
C LEU A 133 -6.30 1.70 -33.77
N ASP A 134 -6.69 2.51 -32.78
CA ASP A 134 -7.23 2.07 -31.49
C ASP A 134 -6.31 1.09 -30.72
N ILE A 135 -4.98 1.23 -30.93
CA ILE A 135 -3.98 0.45 -30.21
C ILE A 135 -3.80 1.00 -28.79
N ARG A 136 -3.73 0.14 -27.78
CA ARG A 136 -3.42 0.54 -26.39
C ARG A 136 -2.34 -0.35 -25.78
N TRP A 137 -1.51 0.27 -24.96
CA TRP A 137 -0.53 -0.40 -24.09
C TRP A 137 -0.91 -0.12 -22.64
N LEU A 138 -1.77 -0.96 -22.09
CA LEU A 138 -2.44 -0.73 -20.80
C LEU A 138 -1.54 -1.11 -19.62
N ARG A 139 -0.74 -2.17 -19.77
CA ARG A 139 0.27 -2.57 -18.78
C ARG A 139 1.52 -3.16 -19.47
N PRO A 140 2.66 -3.29 -18.77
CA PRO A 140 3.84 -3.93 -19.32
C PRO A 140 3.57 -5.35 -19.84
N GLY A 141 4.22 -5.67 -20.95
CA GLY A 141 4.20 -6.98 -21.60
C GLY A 141 3.04 -7.21 -22.57
N PRO A 142 3.08 -8.32 -23.33
CA PRO A 142 2.09 -8.65 -24.36
C PRO A 142 0.65 -8.69 -23.84
N GLU A 143 0.48 -9.07 -22.58
CA GLU A 143 -0.83 -9.22 -21.96
C GLU A 143 -1.50 -7.89 -21.58
N GLY A 144 -0.77 -6.77 -21.69
CA GLY A 144 -1.30 -5.41 -21.62
C GLY A 144 -1.48 -4.75 -22.98
N GLU A 145 -1.21 -5.45 -24.09
CA GLU A 145 -1.41 -4.93 -25.43
C GLU A 145 -2.86 -5.18 -25.90
N TYR A 146 -3.54 -4.12 -26.33
CA TYR A 146 -4.77 -4.21 -27.10
C TYR A 146 -4.47 -3.74 -28.53
N MET A 147 -4.53 -4.66 -29.49
CA MET A 147 -4.27 -4.40 -30.91
C MET A 147 -5.36 -5.07 -31.75
N PRO A 148 -6.39 -4.32 -32.20
CA PRO A 148 -7.49 -4.90 -32.98
C PRO A 148 -6.98 -5.41 -34.33
N GLN A 149 -7.56 -6.51 -34.82
CA GLN A 149 -7.31 -6.98 -36.18
C GLN A 149 -8.22 -6.21 -37.13
N LEU A 150 -7.62 -5.49 -38.09
CA LEU A 150 -8.33 -4.67 -39.07
C LEU A 150 -8.13 -5.26 -40.47
N LYS A 151 -9.24 -5.48 -41.18
CA LYS A 151 -9.17 -5.94 -42.58
C LYS A 151 -8.71 -4.83 -43.52
N SER A 152 -9.15 -3.61 -43.28
CA SER A 152 -8.75 -2.44 -44.04
C SER A 152 -8.75 -1.20 -43.16
N TYR A 153 -8.01 -0.18 -43.58
CA TYR A 153 -8.01 1.14 -42.97
C TYR A 153 -7.81 2.21 -44.04
N THR A 154 -8.74 3.15 -44.13
CA THR A 154 -8.61 4.32 -45.01
C THR A 154 -8.14 5.50 -44.18
N LEU A 155 -7.08 6.18 -44.63
CA LEU A 155 -6.57 7.35 -43.94
C LEU A 155 -7.57 8.51 -44.06
N PRO A 156 -8.05 9.09 -42.96
CA PRO A 156 -8.80 10.34 -43.02
C PRO A 156 -7.85 11.52 -43.28
N GLU A 157 -8.42 12.68 -43.58
CA GLU A 157 -7.66 13.92 -43.53
C GLU A 157 -7.29 14.24 -42.07
N LEU A 158 -5.99 14.30 -41.79
CA LEU A 158 -5.45 14.56 -40.45
C LEU A 158 -4.70 15.89 -40.42
N SER A 159 -4.93 16.68 -39.38
CA SER A 159 -4.16 17.88 -39.05
C SER A 159 -4.07 18.03 -37.54
N VAL A 160 -3.44 17.05 -36.90
CA VAL A 160 -3.36 16.95 -35.43
C VAL A 160 -1.99 17.44 -34.96
N ASN A 161 -1.99 18.37 -34.01
CA ASN A 161 -0.81 18.77 -33.26
C ASN A 161 -1.05 18.55 -31.76
N LYS A 162 -0.07 18.01 -31.04
CA LYS A 162 -0.14 17.85 -29.58
C LYS A 162 1.16 18.29 -28.92
N LYS A 163 1.03 18.69 -27.65
CA LYS A 163 2.13 19.09 -26.75
C LYS A 163 1.84 18.52 -25.36
N PRO A 164 2.84 17.97 -24.64
CA PRO A 164 2.64 17.46 -23.30
C PRO A 164 2.40 18.57 -22.28
N SER A 165 1.71 18.22 -21.19
CA SER A 165 1.47 19.11 -20.05
C SER A 165 2.73 19.34 -19.20
N PHE A 166 3.60 18.32 -19.09
CA PHE A 166 4.86 18.42 -18.35
C PHE A 166 6.06 18.17 -19.25
N ARG A 167 7.16 18.89 -19.03
CA ARG A 167 8.40 18.72 -19.80
C ARG A 167 9.11 17.41 -19.49
N TYR A 168 9.18 17.03 -18.22
CA TYR A 168 9.77 15.76 -17.77
C TYR A 168 8.70 14.90 -17.09
N ARG A 169 8.58 13.65 -17.52
CA ARG A 169 7.53 12.70 -17.10
C ARG A 169 8.19 11.37 -16.82
N GLY A 170 8.19 10.94 -15.57
CA GLY A 170 8.98 9.78 -15.13
C GLY A 170 8.26 8.86 -14.14
N LEU A 171 8.69 7.61 -14.14
CA LEU A 171 8.50 6.67 -13.04
C LEU A 171 9.90 6.23 -12.58
N HIS A 172 10.23 6.46 -11.32
CA HIS A 172 11.48 5.95 -10.75
C HIS A 172 11.31 4.47 -10.42
N LEU A 173 11.93 3.62 -11.24
CA LEU A 173 11.89 2.16 -11.05
C LEU A 173 12.81 1.79 -9.88
N CYS A 174 12.23 1.65 -8.69
CA CYS A 174 12.96 1.28 -7.48
C CYS A 174 13.36 -0.21 -7.51
N TYR A 175 14.38 -0.56 -6.72
CA TYR A 175 14.93 -1.90 -6.55
C TYR A 175 15.71 -2.47 -7.74
N ARG A 176 15.07 -2.74 -8.89
CA ARG A 176 15.76 -3.31 -10.07
C ARG A 176 16.50 -2.26 -10.90
N HIS A 177 16.03 -1.01 -10.87
CA HIS A 177 16.51 0.14 -11.66
C HIS A 177 16.55 -0.04 -13.19
N VAL A 178 16.31 -1.25 -13.73
CA VAL A 178 16.30 -1.60 -15.15
C VAL A 178 15.27 -2.70 -15.44
N ASP A 179 14.28 -2.40 -16.29
CA ASP A 179 13.33 -3.38 -16.81
C ASP A 179 12.99 -3.04 -18.28
N PRO A 180 13.55 -3.77 -19.26
CA PRO A 180 13.36 -3.43 -20.68
C PRO A 180 11.91 -3.46 -21.16
N GLU A 181 11.06 -4.31 -20.58
CA GLU A 181 9.65 -4.43 -20.95
C GLU A 181 8.85 -3.24 -20.39
N PHE A 182 9.05 -2.94 -19.11
CA PHE A 182 8.45 -1.77 -18.46
C PHE A 182 8.91 -0.47 -19.12
N GLU A 183 10.19 -0.35 -19.44
CA GLU A 183 10.76 0.80 -20.17
C GLU A 183 10.22 0.91 -21.60
N THR A 184 9.79 -0.18 -22.23
CA THR A 184 9.12 -0.08 -23.54
C THR A 184 7.69 0.42 -23.37
N TRP A 185 6.98 -0.10 -22.37
CA TRP A 185 5.63 0.33 -22.01
C TRP A 185 5.56 1.81 -21.64
N MET A 186 6.53 2.30 -20.85
CA MET A 186 6.64 3.71 -20.48
C MET A 186 6.81 4.63 -21.70
N ALA A 187 7.67 4.28 -22.66
CA ALA A 187 7.89 5.07 -23.87
C ALA A 187 6.62 5.15 -24.73
N ARG A 188 5.92 4.02 -24.86
CA ARG A 188 4.61 3.89 -25.53
C ARG A 188 3.50 4.70 -24.87
N ASN A 189 3.65 5.03 -23.59
CA ASN A 189 2.77 5.91 -22.82
C ASN A 189 3.41 7.27 -22.51
N PHE A 190 4.28 7.76 -23.40
CA PHE A 190 4.81 9.12 -23.43
C PHE A 190 5.67 9.56 -22.23
N ILE A 191 6.15 8.61 -21.43
CA ILE A 191 7.17 8.86 -20.40
C ILE A 191 8.52 9.10 -21.10
N ASN A 192 9.30 10.05 -20.59
CA ASN A 192 10.45 10.60 -21.32
C ASN A 192 11.73 10.79 -20.51
N ILE A 193 11.75 10.48 -19.21
CA ILE A 193 12.96 10.58 -18.39
C ILE A 193 13.20 9.29 -17.62
N MET A 194 14.47 8.85 -17.61
CA MET A 194 14.93 7.67 -16.87
C MET A 194 16.03 8.04 -15.89
N ARG A 195 15.80 7.69 -14.63
CA ARG A 195 16.82 7.65 -13.58
C ARG A 195 17.71 6.43 -13.78
N SER A 196 19.02 6.62 -13.72
CA SER A 196 20.03 5.58 -14.00
C SER A 196 21.23 5.72 -13.09
N ASP A 197 21.97 4.62 -12.88
CA ASP A 197 23.26 4.66 -12.19
C ASP A 197 24.40 5.01 -13.13
N ALA A 198 25.49 5.56 -12.58
CA ALA A 198 26.71 5.77 -13.32
C ALA A 198 27.31 4.42 -13.78
N GLY A 199 27.70 4.31 -15.06
CA GLY A 199 28.39 3.13 -15.60
C GLY A 199 27.51 2.15 -16.38
N GLN A 200 26.24 2.47 -16.62
CA GLN A 200 25.32 1.63 -17.41
C GLN A 200 25.24 2.04 -18.88
N ARG A 201 26.38 2.29 -19.54
CA ARG A 201 26.43 2.88 -20.90
C ARG A 201 25.55 2.17 -21.95
N LYS A 202 25.58 0.83 -22.00
CA LYS A 202 24.74 0.07 -22.95
C LYS A 202 23.25 0.28 -22.69
N THR A 203 22.85 0.31 -21.42
CA THR A 203 21.47 0.61 -21.00
C THR A 203 21.09 2.04 -21.38
N HIS A 204 21.99 3.02 -21.20
CA HIS A 204 21.75 4.41 -21.59
C HIS A 204 21.51 4.52 -23.10
N GLN A 205 22.30 3.83 -23.92
CA GLN A 205 22.10 3.81 -25.38
C GLN A 205 20.72 3.24 -25.73
N GLN A 206 20.32 2.12 -25.14
CA GLN A 206 18.98 1.54 -25.35
C GLN A 206 17.86 2.49 -24.93
N ARG A 207 18.02 3.19 -23.81
CA ARG A 207 17.06 4.20 -23.35
C ARG A 207 17.00 5.40 -24.30
N LYS A 208 18.13 5.87 -24.82
CA LYS A 208 18.17 6.94 -25.85
C LYS A 208 17.43 6.52 -27.12
N MET A 209 17.58 5.27 -27.57
CA MET A 209 16.84 4.75 -28.72
C MET A 209 15.33 4.83 -28.51
N LYS A 210 14.84 4.51 -27.31
CA LYS A 210 13.42 4.65 -26.92
C LYS A 210 12.98 6.09 -26.64
N GLY A 211 13.86 7.06 -26.87
CA GLY A 211 13.56 8.47 -26.67
C GLY A 211 13.60 8.90 -25.21
N TYR A 212 14.37 8.31 -24.31
CA TYR A 212 14.50 8.85 -22.95
C TYR A 212 15.54 9.98 -22.84
N HIS A 213 15.32 10.90 -21.90
CA HIS A 213 16.37 11.67 -21.27
C HIS A 213 17.07 10.79 -20.24
N ILE A 214 18.40 10.80 -20.26
CA ILE A 214 19.19 10.07 -19.29
C ILE A 214 19.57 11.01 -18.16
N MET A 215 19.08 10.67 -16.96
CA MET A 215 19.41 11.35 -15.72
C MET A 215 20.17 10.40 -14.80
N ILE A 216 21.40 10.73 -14.43
CA ILE A 216 22.04 10.08 -13.29
C ILE A 216 21.43 10.70 -12.05
N SER A 217 20.77 9.87 -11.23
CA SER A 217 20.18 10.30 -9.97
C SER A 217 20.11 9.12 -9.03
N ASN A 218 20.97 9.18 -8.02
CA ASN A 218 21.00 8.30 -6.87
C ASN A 218 21.58 9.13 -5.71
N HIS A 219 21.54 8.67 -4.45
CA HIS A 219 22.12 9.34 -3.28
C HIS A 219 23.65 9.43 -3.35
N ASN A 220 24.13 10.20 -4.32
CA ASN A 220 25.41 10.06 -4.99
C ASN A 220 26.46 11.07 -4.52
N ALA A 221 26.08 12.08 -3.73
CA ALA A 221 27.02 12.96 -3.05
C ALA A 221 27.62 12.26 -1.82
N HIS A 222 28.46 11.26 -2.06
CA HIS A 222 29.14 10.49 -1.02
C HIS A 222 30.62 10.26 -1.36
N LEU A 223 31.41 9.96 -0.33
CA LEU A 223 32.81 9.56 -0.48
C LEU A 223 32.97 8.08 -0.13
N PRO A 224 33.92 7.35 -0.75
CA PRO A 224 34.25 5.99 -0.35
C PRO A 224 34.60 5.89 1.14
N ALA A 225 34.09 4.85 1.80
CA ALA A 225 34.34 4.63 3.23
C ALA A 225 35.84 4.48 3.57
N SER A 226 36.68 4.11 2.60
CA SER A 226 38.14 4.02 2.76
C SER A 226 38.79 5.37 3.08
N LEU A 227 38.29 6.47 2.51
CA LEU A 227 38.83 7.82 2.76
C LEU A 227 38.58 8.28 4.20
N PHE A 228 37.66 7.66 4.93
CA PHE A 228 37.44 8.02 6.33
C PHE A 228 38.65 7.77 7.22
N LYS A 229 39.52 6.81 6.83
CA LYS A 229 40.74 6.50 7.58
C LYS A 229 41.83 7.55 7.40
N THR A 230 41.91 8.14 6.21
CA THR A 230 42.96 9.10 5.84
C THR A 230 42.52 10.54 6.00
N ASP A 231 41.24 10.81 5.75
CA ASP A 231 40.65 12.15 5.59
C ASP A 231 39.31 12.27 6.35
N PRO A 232 39.28 11.97 7.67
CA PRO A 232 38.05 11.98 8.46
C PRO A 232 37.33 13.34 8.48
N GLU A 233 38.06 14.44 8.25
CA GLU A 233 37.53 15.80 8.14
C GLU A 233 36.58 16.00 6.95
N CYS A 234 36.68 15.13 5.94
CA CYS A 234 35.80 15.16 4.77
C CYS A 234 34.39 14.63 5.08
N PHE A 235 34.22 14.00 6.23
CA PHE A 235 32.99 13.32 6.64
C PHE A 235 32.24 14.08 7.74
N ALA A 236 30.97 13.73 7.92
CA ALA A 236 30.10 14.39 8.88
C ALA A 236 30.59 14.25 10.32
N GLU A 237 30.28 15.27 11.15
CA GLU A 237 30.57 15.31 12.57
C GLU A 237 29.26 15.29 13.35
N LEU A 238 29.14 14.39 14.32
CA LEU A 238 28.04 14.34 15.28
C LEU A 238 28.63 14.24 16.68
N ASN A 239 28.18 15.10 17.59
CA ASN A 239 28.64 15.12 18.99
C ASN A 239 30.18 15.13 19.12
N GLY A 240 30.85 15.93 18.28
CA GLY A 240 32.31 16.06 18.26
C GLY A 240 33.07 14.87 17.64
N LYS A 241 32.37 13.85 17.10
CA LYS A 241 32.97 12.66 16.49
C LYS A 241 32.63 12.58 15.00
N ARG A 242 33.62 12.25 14.17
CA ARG A 242 33.43 12.06 12.73
C ARG A 242 32.86 10.67 12.43
N HIS A 243 32.01 10.56 11.41
CA HIS A 243 31.48 9.28 10.92
C HIS A 243 31.30 9.29 9.40
N ASN A 244 31.40 8.12 8.77
CA ASN A 244 31.39 8.00 7.31
C ASN A 244 30.00 7.83 6.67
N ARG A 245 28.92 7.93 7.44
CA ARG A 245 27.52 7.82 6.93
C ARG A 245 27.07 9.03 6.11
N GLN A 246 27.73 10.18 6.28
CA GLN A 246 27.52 11.42 5.50
C GLN A 246 28.84 12.15 5.30
N ILE A 247 28.81 13.15 4.41
CA ILE A 247 29.95 14.02 4.10
C ILE A 247 29.84 15.39 4.80
N CYS A 248 30.98 16.06 4.98
CA CYS A 248 31.03 17.45 5.43
C CYS A 248 30.86 18.39 4.22
N MET A 249 29.71 19.05 4.11
CA MET A 249 29.35 19.90 2.96
C MET A 249 30.07 21.26 2.91
N THR A 250 30.85 21.60 3.94
CA THR A 250 31.60 22.87 4.02
C THR A 250 33.11 22.68 3.98
N ASN A 251 33.59 21.44 3.86
CA ASN A 251 35.01 21.16 3.73
C ASN A 251 35.44 21.26 2.25
N PRO A 252 36.40 22.15 1.90
CA PRO A 252 36.85 22.31 0.51
C PRO A 252 37.44 21.04 -0.13
N LYS A 253 38.02 20.14 0.67
CA LYS A 253 38.52 18.85 0.19
C LYS A 253 37.38 17.91 -0.18
N THR A 254 36.30 17.89 0.61
CA THR A 254 35.08 17.15 0.26
C THR A 254 34.49 17.66 -1.05
N GLU A 255 34.37 18.98 -1.21
CA GLU A 255 33.86 19.61 -2.44
C GLU A 255 34.64 19.13 -3.67
N LYS A 256 35.98 19.21 -3.63
CA LYS A 256 36.85 18.76 -4.73
C LYS A 256 36.72 17.27 -5.03
N LEU A 257 36.73 16.43 -3.99
CA LEU A 257 36.66 14.98 -4.15
C LEU A 257 35.32 14.53 -4.74
N VAL A 258 34.22 15.14 -4.32
CA VAL A 258 32.90 14.87 -4.89
C VAL A 258 32.82 15.38 -6.32
N ALA A 259 33.29 16.59 -6.62
CA ALA A 259 33.28 17.13 -7.98
C ALA A 259 34.07 16.26 -8.95
N GLU A 260 35.27 15.80 -8.59
CA GLU A 260 36.07 14.89 -9.42
C GLU A 260 35.41 13.52 -9.61
N GLN A 261 34.72 12.99 -8.59
CA GLN A 261 33.91 11.79 -8.74
C GLN A 261 32.80 11.98 -9.77
N MET A 262 32.09 13.11 -9.71
CA MET A 262 31.03 13.46 -10.67
C MET A 262 31.59 13.62 -12.09
N LYS A 263 32.70 14.35 -12.28
CA LYS A 263 33.37 14.48 -13.59
C LYS A 263 33.73 13.12 -14.16
N LYS A 264 34.29 12.22 -13.35
CA LYS A 264 34.61 10.85 -13.76
C LYS A 264 33.37 10.10 -14.25
N TRP A 265 32.22 10.26 -13.60
CA TRP A 265 30.98 9.65 -14.07
C TRP A 265 30.51 10.25 -15.39
N VAL A 266 30.56 11.58 -15.56
CA VAL A 266 30.16 12.23 -16.82
C VAL A 266 31.06 11.77 -17.98
N ARG A 267 32.38 11.72 -17.81
CA ARG A 267 33.33 11.19 -18.82
C ARG A 267 32.97 9.78 -19.28
N ASN A 268 32.53 8.94 -18.35
CA ASN A 268 32.20 7.53 -18.61
C ASN A 268 30.78 7.32 -19.18
N ASN A 269 29.94 8.36 -19.23
CA ASN A 269 28.55 8.28 -19.67
C ASN A 269 28.22 9.44 -20.63
N PRO A 270 28.75 9.43 -21.87
CA PRO A 270 28.57 10.53 -22.82
C PRO A 270 27.10 10.75 -23.26
N GLU A 271 26.23 9.77 -23.03
CA GLU A 271 24.79 9.85 -23.29
C GLU A 271 24.01 10.62 -22.19
N LEU A 272 24.68 10.98 -21.08
CA LEU A 272 24.09 11.72 -19.96
C LEU A 272 23.67 13.13 -20.38
N GLU A 273 22.42 13.49 -20.09
CA GLU A 273 21.92 14.84 -20.32
C GLU A 273 21.78 15.64 -19.03
N ILE A 274 21.40 14.95 -17.93
CA ILE A 274 21.11 15.57 -16.64
C ILE A 274 21.93 14.84 -15.56
N LEU A 275 22.80 15.56 -14.87
CA LEU A 275 23.43 15.09 -13.64
C LEU A 275 22.62 15.60 -12.45
N SER A 276 21.93 14.69 -11.78
CA SER A 276 21.25 14.98 -10.53
C SER A 276 22.15 14.62 -9.35
N VAL A 277 22.36 15.57 -8.44
CA VAL A 277 23.23 15.39 -7.27
C VAL A 277 22.35 15.31 -6.04
N PHE A 278 22.30 14.16 -5.36
CA PHE A 278 21.47 13.95 -4.17
C PHE A 278 22.35 13.76 -2.93
N PRO A 279 21.90 14.25 -1.75
CA PRO A 279 22.60 13.98 -0.50
C PRO A 279 22.45 12.50 -0.12
N ALA A 280 23.24 11.99 0.82
CA ALA A 280 23.06 10.65 1.36
C ALA A 280 21.67 10.47 2.00
N ASP A 281 21.04 9.30 1.83
CA ASP A 281 19.69 9.00 2.34
C ASP A 281 19.68 8.63 3.83
N ASN A 282 19.97 9.61 4.68
CA ASN A 282 19.81 9.47 6.13
C ASN A 282 19.81 10.86 6.79
N MET A 283 19.52 10.89 8.09
CA MET A 283 19.43 12.11 8.88
C MET A 283 20.69 12.41 9.72
N ASP A 284 21.81 11.71 9.48
CA ASP A 284 23.08 11.92 10.19
C ASP A 284 23.85 13.14 9.65
N TYR A 285 23.18 14.29 9.64
CA TYR A 285 23.70 15.53 9.06
C TYR A 285 24.96 16.03 9.79
N CYS A 286 25.92 16.60 9.05
CA CYS A 286 27.12 17.16 9.65
C CYS A 286 26.79 18.36 10.56
N MET A 287 27.20 18.26 11.83
CA MET A 287 27.01 19.28 12.87
C MET A 287 28.29 20.08 13.17
N CYS A 288 29.30 20.05 12.29
CA CYS A 288 30.51 20.84 12.49
C CYS A 288 30.21 22.36 12.42
N LYS A 289 31.12 23.19 12.95
CA LYS A 289 30.97 24.66 12.96
C LYS A 289 30.65 25.25 11.58
N GLY A 290 31.23 24.70 10.50
CA GLY A 290 30.97 25.17 9.14
C GLY A 290 29.55 24.85 8.67
N CYS A 291 29.11 23.60 8.81
CA CYS A 291 27.80 23.15 8.34
C CYS A 291 26.64 23.74 9.15
N THR A 292 26.88 24.12 10.41
CA THR A 292 25.89 24.73 11.32
C THR A 292 25.89 26.26 11.31
N ALA A 293 26.78 26.89 10.53
CA ALA A 293 26.84 28.36 10.43
C ALA A 293 25.59 28.99 9.78
N GLN A 294 24.78 28.20 9.10
CA GLN A 294 23.52 28.59 8.45
C GLN A 294 22.54 27.42 8.45
N ASP A 295 21.32 27.62 7.95
CA ASP A 295 20.35 26.53 7.88
C ASP A 295 20.81 25.40 6.96
N ARG A 296 20.36 24.18 7.29
CA ARG A 296 20.80 22.95 6.64
C ARG A 296 20.51 22.92 5.13
N SER A 297 19.37 23.45 4.71
CA SER A 297 19.01 23.50 3.29
C SER A 297 19.96 24.40 2.54
N THR A 298 20.17 25.63 3.01
CA THR A 298 21.13 26.57 2.40
C THR A 298 22.54 25.97 2.34
N THR A 299 22.99 25.23 3.36
CA THR A 299 24.30 24.53 3.33
C THR A 299 24.37 23.49 2.21
N TRP A 300 23.34 22.65 2.06
CA TRP A 300 23.26 21.67 0.97
C TRP A 300 23.26 22.32 -0.40
N PHE A 301 22.39 23.30 -0.63
CA PHE A 301 22.26 23.91 -1.95
C PHE A 301 23.47 24.78 -2.33
N ASN A 302 24.20 25.35 -1.35
CA ASN A 302 25.51 25.95 -1.60
C ASN A 302 26.54 24.91 -2.05
N PHE A 303 26.59 23.76 -1.39
CA PHE A 303 27.47 22.66 -1.80
C PHE A 303 27.13 22.19 -3.22
N PHE A 304 25.85 21.92 -3.50
CA PHE A 304 25.35 21.58 -4.84
C PHE A 304 25.79 22.60 -5.90
N ARG A 305 25.59 23.90 -5.64
CA ARG A 305 26.02 24.97 -6.55
C ARG A 305 27.51 24.90 -6.86
N LYS A 306 28.37 24.71 -5.86
CA LYS A 306 29.82 24.61 -6.07
C LYS A 306 30.18 23.41 -6.94
N ILE A 307 29.62 22.23 -6.65
CA ILE A 307 29.84 21.01 -7.44
C ILE A 307 29.41 21.24 -8.90
N CYS A 308 28.24 21.84 -9.14
CA CYS A 308 27.75 22.07 -10.49
C CYS A 308 28.59 23.05 -11.28
N LEU A 309 29.05 24.14 -10.67
CA LEU A 309 29.92 25.10 -11.34
C LEU A 309 31.26 24.47 -11.74
N ASP A 310 31.86 23.70 -10.82
CA ASP A 310 33.13 23.00 -11.06
C ASP A 310 33.00 21.93 -12.17
N VAL A 311 31.92 21.12 -12.16
CA VAL A 311 31.66 20.14 -13.23
C VAL A 311 31.36 20.84 -14.57
N ARG A 312 30.70 21.99 -14.55
CA ARG A 312 30.33 22.74 -15.77
C ARG A 312 31.55 23.29 -16.51
N GLU A 313 32.67 23.56 -15.83
CA GLU A 313 33.91 24.00 -16.48
C GLU A 313 34.38 23.01 -17.55
N GLU A 314 34.19 21.70 -17.32
CA GLU A 314 34.52 20.66 -18.29
C GLU A 314 33.33 20.25 -19.18
N PHE A 315 32.10 20.33 -18.66
CA PHE A 315 30.88 19.88 -19.35
C PHE A 315 29.85 21.01 -19.51
N PRO A 316 30.08 22.00 -20.39
CA PRO A 316 29.26 23.22 -20.46
C PRO A 316 27.81 22.99 -20.90
N LYS A 317 27.51 21.86 -21.57
CA LYS A 317 26.15 21.50 -22.02
C LYS A 317 25.38 20.63 -21.02
N LEU A 318 26.03 20.18 -19.94
CA LEU A 318 25.41 19.32 -18.95
C LEU A 318 24.38 20.10 -18.13
N LYS A 319 23.21 19.49 -17.93
CA LYS A 319 22.14 20.02 -17.09
C LYS A 319 22.28 19.47 -15.68
N PHE A 320 21.91 20.26 -14.68
CA PHE A 320 22.02 19.87 -13.28
C PHE A 320 20.68 19.86 -12.59
N SER A 321 20.43 18.81 -11.81
CA SER A 321 19.26 18.65 -10.94
C SER A 321 19.70 18.35 -9.51
N THR A 322 18.81 18.55 -8.56
CA THR A 322 18.94 18.04 -7.19
C THR A 322 17.55 17.91 -6.57
N ILE A 323 17.49 17.40 -5.34
CA ILE A 323 16.24 17.18 -4.59
C ILE A 323 16.19 18.03 -3.33
N ALA A 324 15.02 18.60 -3.05
CA ALA A 324 14.64 19.12 -1.75
C ALA A 324 13.94 18.00 -0.97
N TYR A 325 14.65 17.36 -0.05
CA TYR A 325 14.20 16.14 0.64
C TYR A 325 14.67 16.09 2.09
N GLN A 326 13.85 15.50 2.97
CA GLN A 326 14.13 15.37 4.41
C GLN A 326 14.56 16.70 5.05
N GLY A 327 15.74 16.74 5.69
CA GLY A 327 16.31 17.92 6.32
C GLY A 327 16.69 19.06 5.37
N TYR A 328 16.58 18.87 4.06
CA TYR A 328 16.89 19.84 3.01
C TYR A 328 15.64 20.33 2.25
N LEU A 329 14.44 20.11 2.81
CA LEU A 329 13.17 20.40 2.11
C LEU A 329 12.88 21.90 1.92
N LYS A 330 13.31 22.76 2.84
CA LYS A 330 13.00 24.20 2.82
C LYS A 330 13.71 24.94 1.69
N ALA A 331 13.09 25.99 1.16
CA ALA A 331 13.70 26.85 0.16
C ALA A 331 15.01 27.48 0.70
N PRO A 332 16.16 27.32 0.02
CA PRO A 332 17.44 27.81 0.48
C PRO A 332 17.64 29.29 0.16
N LYS A 333 18.57 29.93 0.88
CA LYS A 333 19.03 31.29 0.61
C LYS A 333 20.25 31.28 -0.31
N THR A 334 20.11 30.71 -1.51
CA THR A 334 21.20 30.61 -2.49
C THR A 334 20.71 30.75 -3.92
N ASP A 335 21.59 31.19 -4.81
CA ASP A 335 21.30 31.34 -6.24
C ASP A 335 21.33 29.97 -6.94
N LEU A 336 20.18 29.59 -7.48
CA LEU A 336 19.94 28.33 -8.17
C LEU A 336 19.49 28.54 -9.63
N SER A 337 19.68 29.74 -10.18
CA SER A 337 19.29 30.08 -11.57
C SER A 337 19.91 29.18 -12.64
N PHE A 338 21.00 28.49 -12.30
CA PHE A 338 21.70 27.56 -13.19
C PHE A 338 21.11 26.14 -13.22
N ALA A 339 20.21 25.81 -12.29
CA ALA A 339 19.64 24.48 -12.17
C ALA A 339 18.61 24.24 -13.28
N GLU A 340 18.66 23.06 -13.89
CA GLU A 340 17.66 22.65 -14.89
C GLU A 340 16.32 22.38 -14.22
N ILE A 341 16.35 21.73 -13.04
CA ILE A 341 15.17 21.47 -12.23
C ILE A 341 15.56 21.22 -10.77
N ILE A 342 14.72 21.67 -9.84
CA ILE A 342 14.79 21.28 -8.43
C ILE A 342 13.59 20.39 -8.12
N GLU A 343 13.85 19.16 -7.71
CA GLU A 343 12.81 18.18 -7.40
C GLU A 343 12.37 18.32 -5.94
N TYR A 344 11.18 18.88 -5.72
CA TYR A 344 10.58 18.96 -4.40
C TYR A 344 9.94 17.62 -4.04
N CYS A 345 10.39 17.03 -2.92
CA CYS A 345 9.93 15.72 -2.48
C CYS A 345 8.71 15.85 -1.55
N ASN A 346 7.51 15.62 -2.09
CA ASN A 346 6.23 15.77 -1.39
C ASN A 346 5.81 14.53 -0.59
N HIS A 347 6.77 13.75 -0.08
CA HIS A 347 6.54 12.49 0.65
C HIS A 347 5.62 12.63 1.88
N ASN A 348 5.63 13.79 2.55
CA ASN A 348 4.86 14.08 3.75
C ASN A 348 3.46 14.68 3.45
N ARG A 349 3.02 14.70 2.18
CA ARG A 349 1.65 15.08 1.82
C ARG A 349 0.63 14.03 2.28
N CYS A 350 -0.65 14.34 2.16
CA CYS A 350 -1.74 13.36 2.29
C CYS A 350 -2.02 12.66 0.95
N TYR A 351 -2.00 11.33 0.93
CA TYR A 351 -2.38 10.48 -0.21
C TYR A 351 -3.85 10.04 -0.17
N THR A 352 -4.58 10.39 0.88
CA THR A 352 -6.02 10.11 1.00
C THR A 352 -6.85 11.22 0.39
N HIS A 353 -6.55 12.47 0.75
CA HIS A 353 -7.30 13.65 0.32
C HIS A 353 -6.65 14.31 -0.90
N GLN A 354 -7.48 14.94 -1.74
CA GLN A 354 -7.01 15.71 -2.90
C GLN A 354 -6.02 16.80 -2.48
N LEU A 355 -5.01 17.06 -3.32
CA LEU A 355 -3.91 17.98 -2.97
C LEU A 355 -4.40 19.41 -2.70
N ASP A 356 -5.42 19.89 -3.40
CA ASP A 356 -5.94 21.26 -3.23
C ASP A 356 -7.11 21.35 -2.22
N SER A 357 -7.35 20.30 -1.44
CA SER A 357 -8.42 20.29 -0.44
C SER A 357 -8.06 21.07 0.83
N ALA A 358 -9.02 21.23 1.74
CA ALA A 358 -8.80 21.80 3.08
C ALA A 358 -7.97 20.90 4.02
N CYS A 359 -7.36 19.83 3.50
CA CYS A 359 -6.50 18.92 4.27
C CYS A 359 -5.27 19.66 4.83
N PRO A 360 -5.06 19.69 6.16
CA PRO A 360 -3.96 20.45 6.77
C PRO A 360 -2.56 20.00 6.32
N LEU A 361 -2.36 18.71 6.03
CA LEU A 361 -1.09 18.19 5.51
C LEU A 361 -0.79 18.73 4.12
N ASN A 362 -1.80 18.72 3.23
CA ASN A 362 -1.63 19.21 1.87
C ASN A 362 -1.49 20.74 1.83
N GLN A 363 -2.20 21.48 2.70
CA GLN A 363 -2.02 22.92 2.82
C GLN A 363 -0.60 23.31 3.28
N ARG A 364 -0.03 22.53 4.21
CA ARG A 364 1.37 22.69 4.64
C ARG A 364 2.34 22.43 3.49
N ASP A 365 2.18 21.30 2.80
CA ASP A 365 3.02 20.94 1.65
C ASP A 365 2.97 22.00 0.54
N LEU A 366 1.77 22.50 0.20
CA LEU A 366 1.59 23.57 -0.77
C LEU A 366 2.21 24.91 -0.32
N LYS A 367 2.18 25.21 0.98
CA LYS A 367 2.84 26.40 1.54
C LYS A 367 4.36 26.29 1.43
N ASP A 368 4.93 25.14 1.81
CA ASP A 368 6.37 24.89 1.70
C ASP A 368 6.82 24.94 0.22
N PHE A 369 6.01 24.41 -0.70
CA PHE A 369 6.23 24.53 -2.15
C PHE A 369 6.11 25.98 -2.67
N ALA A 370 5.20 26.79 -2.12
CA ALA A 370 5.06 28.18 -2.51
C ALA A 370 6.31 29.02 -2.17
N GLU A 371 7.02 28.70 -1.09
CA GLU A 371 8.31 29.33 -0.76
C GLU A 371 9.34 29.09 -1.87
N TRP A 372 9.41 27.88 -2.42
CA TRP A 372 10.29 27.54 -3.55
C TRP A 372 10.00 28.37 -4.80
N SER A 373 8.73 28.67 -5.05
CA SER A 373 8.31 29.46 -6.22
C SER A 373 8.90 30.88 -6.20
N THR A 374 9.26 31.41 -5.02
CA THR A 374 9.89 32.74 -4.89
C THR A 374 11.30 32.80 -5.48
N LEU A 375 12.00 31.66 -5.56
CA LEU A 375 13.35 31.56 -6.12
C LEU A 375 13.36 31.60 -7.65
N LYS A 376 12.19 31.51 -8.30
CA LYS A 376 12.02 31.52 -9.77
C LYS A 376 12.87 30.48 -10.50
N VAL A 377 13.10 29.34 -9.86
CA VAL A 377 13.79 28.19 -10.46
C VAL A 377 12.76 27.20 -11.04
N PRO A 378 13.10 26.44 -12.10
CA PRO A 378 12.22 25.39 -12.58
C PRO A 378 12.02 24.32 -11.50
N MET A 379 10.76 24.08 -11.11
CA MET A 379 10.41 23.12 -10.08
C MET A 379 9.95 21.79 -10.68
N GLY A 380 10.30 20.69 -10.02
CA GLY A 380 9.79 19.35 -10.24
C GLY A 380 9.17 18.77 -8.97
N ILE A 381 8.39 17.70 -9.11
CA ILE A 381 7.85 16.90 -8.00
C ILE A 381 8.50 15.52 -8.04
N TYR A 382 8.97 15.06 -6.88
CA TYR A 382 9.36 13.69 -6.63
C TYR A 382 8.38 13.06 -5.61
N GLY A 383 7.61 12.06 -6.04
CA GLY A 383 6.48 11.48 -5.32
C GLY A 383 6.61 10.00 -4.97
N TYR A 384 5.64 9.52 -4.18
CA TYR A 384 5.55 8.14 -3.65
C TYR A 384 4.13 7.56 -3.81
N GLU A 385 3.40 8.02 -4.83
CA GLU A 385 2.01 7.66 -5.10
C GLU A 385 1.75 6.15 -5.02
N PHE A 386 2.68 5.33 -5.53
CA PHE A 386 2.53 3.88 -5.62
C PHE A 386 3.27 3.09 -4.54
N ASP A 387 3.93 3.77 -3.60
CA ASP A 387 4.76 3.20 -2.52
C ASP A 387 4.17 3.50 -1.12
N ILE A 388 2.95 4.04 -1.05
CA ILE A 388 2.28 4.42 0.21
C ILE A 388 2.04 3.23 1.16
N PHE A 389 1.97 2.00 0.64
CA PHE A 389 1.86 0.77 1.43
C PHE A 389 3.13 -0.09 1.30
N ALA A 390 3.46 -0.84 2.35
CA ALA A 390 4.63 -1.73 2.35
C ALA A 390 4.49 -2.81 1.26
N ALA A 391 5.58 -3.10 0.55
CA ALA A 391 5.59 -4.05 -0.57
C ALA A 391 5.11 -5.46 -0.17
N GLU A 392 5.31 -5.84 1.08
CA GLU A 392 4.86 -7.12 1.65
C GLU A 392 3.33 -7.26 1.66
N ASN A 393 2.61 -6.14 1.69
CA ASN A 393 1.15 -6.11 1.84
C ASN A 393 0.37 -5.92 0.52
N THR A 394 1.04 -5.96 -0.64
CA THR A 394 0.53 -6.12 -2.04
C THR A 394 -0.92 -5.69 -2.39
N VAL A 395 -1.47 -4.61 -1.82
CA VAL A 395 -2.81 -4.12 -2.18
C VAL A 395 -2.76 -3.13 -3.35
N SER A 396 -3.74 -3.22 -4.25
CA SER A 396 -3.95 -2.21 -5.30
C SER A 396 -4.47 -0.90 -4.69
N ILE A 397 -4.01 0.25 -5.18
CA ILE A 397 -4.37 1.58 -4.67
C ILE A 397 -5.42 2.24 -5.59
N PRO A 398 -6.70 2.36 -5.17
CA PRO A 398 -7.78 2.86 -6.03
C PRO A 398 -8.03 4.39 -5.94
N PHE A 399 -7.01 5.18 -5.65
CA PHE A 399 -7.09 6.64 -5.42
C PHE A 399 -7.10 7.50 -6.70
N TYR A 400 -7.88 7.13 -7.72
CA TYR A 400 -7.77 7.74 -9.06
C TYR A 400 -8.09 9.24 -9.06
N ASN A 401 -9.06 9.68 -8.26
CA ASN A 401 -9.37 11.11 -8.08
C ASN A 401 -8.21 11.90 -7.43
N VAL A 402 -7.48 11.28 -6.49
CA VAL A 402 -6.30 11.90 -5.86
C VAL A 402 -5.18 12.11 -6.88
N ILE A 403 -4.94 11.14 -7.78
CA ILE A 403 -4.00 11.29 -8.90
C ILE A 403 -4.43 12.46 -9.81
N ARG A 404 -5.70 12.46 -10.26
CA ARG A 404 -6.22 13.46 -11.20
C ARG A 404 -6.05 14.88 -10.69
N GLU A 405 -6.52 15.14 -9.47
CA GLU A 405 -6.46 16.49 -8.90
C GLU A 405 -5.03 16.87 -8.51
N GLY A 406 -4.20 15.90 -8.09
CA GLY A 406 -2.77 16.14 -7.82
C GLY A 406 -2.01 16.61 -9.07
N ILE A 407 -2.15 15.89 -10.19
CA ILE A 407 -1.49 16.24 -11.45
C ILE A 407 -1.99 17.59 -11.98
N ARG A 408 -3.31 17.85 -11.92
CA ARG A 408 -3.88 19.16 -12.27
C ARG A 408 -3.30 20.28 -11.44
N LYS A 409 -3.18 20.07 -10.13
CA LYS A 409 -2.59 21.05 -9.23
C LYS A 409 -1.13 21.31 -9.57
N PHE A 410 -0.32 20.27 -9.78
CA PHE A 410 1.09 20.45 -10.20
C PHE A 410 1.22 21.25 -11.49
N HIS A 411 0.39 20.95 -12.50
CA HIS A 411 0.37 21.71 -13.75
C HIS A 411 0.01 23.20 -13.51
N SER A 412 -1.01 23.47 -12.69
CA SER A 412 -1.41 24.85 -12.36
C SER A 412 -0.33 25.65 -11.61
N LEU A 413 0.56 24.95 -10.88
CA LEU A 413 1.69 25.54 -10.17
C LEU A 413 2.92 25.75 -11.09
N GLY A 414 2.83 25.40 -12.37
CA GLY A 414 3.93 25.55 -13.33
C GLY A 414 5.06 24.52 -13.15
N VAL A 415 4.80 23.41 -12.45
CA VAL A 415 5.74 22.29 -12.29
C VAL A 415 6.16 21.77 -13.66
N GLN A 416 7.46 21.60 -13.87
CA GLN A 416 8.05 21.17 -15.14
C GLN A 416 8.33 19.67 -15.19
N SER A 417 8.54 19.03 -14.04
CA SER A 417 8.84 17.59 -13.93
C SER A 417 7.94 16.93 -12.90
N VAL A 418 7.42 15.75 -13.22
CA VAL A 418 6.73 14.91 -12.23
C VAL A 418 7.27 13.49 -12.35
N ILE A 419 7.84 12.99 -11.26
CA ILE A 419 8.43 11.66 -11.16
C ILE A 419 7.94 11.02 -9.85
N THR A 420 7.35 9.83 -9.91
CA THR A 420 7.00 9.06 -8.70
C THR A 420 7.78 7.77 -8.66
N GLU A 421 8.07 7.27 -7.46
CA GLU A 421 8.54 5.90 -7.28
C GLU A 421 7.51 4.87 -7.75
N TYR A 422 8.04 3.79 -8.32
CA TYR A 422 7.29 2.60 -8.66
C TYR A 422 8.14 1.37 -8.38
N TRP A 423 7.74 0.60 -7.37
CA TRP A 423 8.45 -0.60 -6.96
C TRP A 423 8.30 -1.74 -7.98
N LEU A 424 9.43 -2.24 -8.50
CA LEU A 424 9.47 -3.41 -9.37
C LEU A 424 9.96 -4.65 -8.60
N GLY A 425 9.16 -5.72 -8.59
CA GLY A 425 9.63 -7.05 -8.22
C GLY A 425 10.70 -7.56 -9.20
N PHE A 426 11.58 -8.47 -8.74
CA PHE A 426 12.53 -9.21 -9.58
C PHE A 426 11.85 -9.82 -10.83
N PRO A 427 12.59 -10.25 -11.88
CA PRO A 427 11.95 -11.00 -12.96
C PRO A 427 11.18 -12.14 -12.31
N ALA A 428 9.88 -12.19 -12.55
CA ALA A 428 8.96 -12.96 -11.74
C ALA A 428 9.28 -14.46 -11.81
N LYS A 429 10.12 -14.94 -10.89
CA LYS A 429 10.37 -16.37 -10.70
C LYS A 429 9.14 -17.03 -10.08
N ASN A 430 8.30 -16.22 -9.43
CA ASN A 430 7.07 -16.65 -8.78
C ASN A 430 5.89 -15.69 -9.08
N PRO A 431 4.64 -16.12 -8.79
CA PRO A 431 3.44 -15.30 -8.99
C PRO A 431 3.35 -14.00 -8.16
N GLN A 432 3.99 -13.92 -6.98
CA GLN A 432 3.95 -12.72 -6.12
C GLN A 432 4.72 -11.55 -6.72
N GLU A 433 5.93 -11.79 -7.23
CA GLU A 433 6.74 -10.76 -7.92
C GLU A 433 6.02 -10.21 -9.16
N ARG A 434 5.38 -11.10 -9.92
CA ARG A 434 4.55 -10.75 -11.07
C ARG A 434 3.41 -9.82 -10.65
N ARG A 435 2.77 -10.12 -9.52
CA ARG A 435 1.66 -9.33 -8.96
C ARG A 435 2.07 -7.89 -8.61
N LEU A 436 3.20 -7.71 -7.94
CA LEU A 436 3.74 -6.39 -7.57
C LEU A 436 3.88 -5.48 -8.79
N SER A 437 4.40 -6.02 -9.89
CA SER A 437 4.61 -5.24 -11.13
C SER A 437 3.32 -4.74 -11.80
N VAL A 438 2.16 -5.37 -11.52
CA VAL A 438 0.88 -5.08 -12.16
C VAL A 438 -0.23 -4.65 -11.20
N GLN A 439 0.00 -4.63 -9.88
CA GLN A 439 -1.04 -4.38 -8.87
C GLN A 439 -1.68 -2.99 -9.00
N ASN A 440 -0.89 -2.00 -9.43
CA ASN A 440 -1.33 -0.62 -9.60
C ASN A 440 -1.51 -0.25 -11.07
N ALA A 441 -1.60 -1.23 -11.99
CA ALA A 441 -1.51 -0.98 -13.43
C ALA A 441 -2.50 0.07 -13.96
N LEU A 442 -3.77 0.05 -13.51
CA LEU A 442 -4.74 1.09 -13.87
C LEU A 442 -4.30 2.47 -13.38
N GLY A 443 -3.94 2.59 -12.10
CA GLY A 443 -3.51 3.86 -11.51
C GLY A 443 -2.27 4.44 -12.22
N VAL A 444 -1.28 3.60 -12.52
CA VAL A 444 -0.06 4.01 -13.23
C VAL A 444 -0.37 4.39 -14.67
N TRP A 445 -1.21 3.63 -15.37
CA TRP A 445 -1.60 3.97 -16.74
C TRP A 445 -2.30 5.32 -16.78
N LEU A 446 -3.30 5.56 -15.93
CA LEU A 446 -3.97 6.87 -15.79
C LEU A 446 -2.97 7.99 -15.49
N TYR A 447 -2.03 7.74 -14.58
CA TYR A 447 -0.96 8.68 -14.24
C TYR A 447 -0.16 9.09 -15.49
N THR A 448 0.30 8.11 -16.30
CA THR A 448 1.04 8.40 -17.53
C THR A 448 0.21 9.19 -18.56
N ARG A 449 -1.10 8.92 -18.68
CA ARG A 449 -2.01 9.67 -19.56
C ARG A 449 -2.10 11.13 -19.15
N LEU A 450 -2.34 11.37 -17.86
CA LEU A 450 -2.51 12.72 -17.31
C LEU A 450 -1.20 13.53 -17.32
N LEU A 451 -0.04 12.89 -17.21
CA LEU A 451 1.25 13.56 -17.41
C LEU A 451 1.46 14.02 -18.87
N TRP A 452 0.88 13.30 -19.84
CA TRP A 452 0.86 13.76 -21.23
C TRP A 452 -0.18 14.87 -21.43
N ASN A 453 -1.43 14.64 -21.03
CA ASN A 453 -2.51 15.62 -21.13
C ASN A 453 -3.34 15.69 -19.84
N VAL A 454 -3.13 16.76 -19.08
CA VAL A 454 -3.81 17.03 -17.80
C VAL A 454 -5.33 17.22 -17.94
N ASN A 455 -5.79 17.50 -19.16
CA ASN A 455 -7.21 17.70 -19.49
C ASN A 455 -7.90 16.43 -19.99
N ASP A 456 -7.21 15.28 -20.03
CA ASP A 456 -7.86 14.01 -20.38
C ASP A 456 -9.02 13.70 -19.42
N ASP A 457 -10.11 13.17 -19.98
CA ASP A 457 -11.29 12.77 -19.25
C ASP A 457 -11.05 11.42 -18.57
N MET A 458 -10.87 11.45 -17.25
CA MET A 458 -10.53 10.26 -16.47
C MET A 458 -11.64 9.19 -16.50
N ASP A 459 -12.92 9.59 -16.58
CA ASP A 459 -14.01 8.62 -16.62
C ASP A 459 -14.01 7.87 -17.95
N LYS A 460 -13.70 8.57 -19.06
CA LYS A 460 -13.49 7.93 -20.37
C LYS A 460 -12.28 7.02 -20.38
N LEU A 461 -11.16 7.43 -19.77
CA LEU A 461 -9.97 6.57 -19.67
C LEU A 461 -10.26 5.30 -18.85
N ILE A 462 -10.97 5.41 -17.73
CA ILE A 462 -11.37 4.25 -16.92
C ILE A 462 -12.34 3.35 -17.71
N ALA A 463 -13.30 3.93 -18.43
CA ALA A 463 -14.20 3.15 -19.28
C ALA A 463 -13.44 2.41 -20.40
N GLU A 464 -12.48 3.09 -21.04
CA GLU A 464 -11.59 2.50 -22.05
C GLU A 464 -10.80 1.32 -21.45
N TRP A 465 -10.10 1.53 -20.33
CA TRP A 465 -9.38 0.47 -19.63
C TRP A 465 -10.26 -0.76 -19.41
N ASN A 466 -11.45 -0.56 -18.85
CA ASN A 466 -12.34 -1.67 -18.52
C ASN A 466 -12.83 -2.40 -19.78
N SER A 467 -13.13 -1.66 -20.85
CA SER A 467 -13.51 -2.24 -22.14
C SER A 467 -12.38 -3.09 -22.74
N LYS A 468 -11.16 -2.56 -22.78
CA LYS A 468 -10.02 -3.21 -23.45
C LYS A 468 -9.42 -4.36 -22.64
N MET A 469 -9.43 -4.28 -21.31
CA MET A 469 -8.86 -5.32 -20.43
C MET A 469 -9.79 -6.52 -20.21
N TYR A 470 -11.11 -6.29 -20.15
CA TYR A 470 -12.07 -7.27 -19.64
C TYR A 470 -13.19 -7.63 -20.62
N GLY A 471 -13.30 -6.95 -21.77
CA GLY A 471 -14.23 -7.28 -22.83
C GLY A 471 -15.67 -7.49 -22.35
N GLY A 472 -16.16 -8.73 -22.45
CA GLY A 472 -17.51 -9.10 -22.04
C GLY A 472 -17.87 -8.80 -20.57
N ALA A 473 -16.87 -8.69 -19.68
CA ALA A 473 -17.03 -8.35 -18.26
C ALA A 473 -16.70 -6.88 -17.92
N ALA A 474 -16.54 -6.01 -18.93
CA ALA A 474 -16.17 -4.61 -18.74
C ALA A 474 -17.14 -3.85 -17.80
N ARG A 475 -18.44 -4.14 -17.87
CA ARG A 475 -19.44 -3.49 -17.00
C ARG A 475 -19.24 -3.84 -15.53
N GLU A 476 -19.04 -5.13 -15.23
CA GLU A 476 -18.80 -5.61 -13.88
C GLU A 476 -17.47 -5.08 -13.34
N ALA A 477 -16.42 -5.06 -14.17
CA ALA A 477 -15.11 -4.51 -13.81
C ALA A 477 -15.15 -3.00 -13.54
N ALA A 478 -15.90 -2.24 -14.34
CA ALA A 478 -16.10 -0.81 -14.15
C ALA A 478 -16.81 -0.51 -12.82
N GLU A 479 -17.85 -1.27 -12.48
CA GLU A 479 -18.55 -1.13 -11.20
C GLU A 479 -17.66 -1.50 -10.00
N ILE A 480 -16.81 -2.53 -10.13
CA ILE A 480 -15.81 -2.87 -9.10
C ILE A 480 -14.84 -1.70 -8.91
N THR A 481 -14.29 -1.18 -10.00
CA THR A 481 -13.33 -0.05 -9.99
C THR A 481 -13.96 1.18 -9.32
N ARG A 482 -15.22 1.50 -9.67
CA ARG A 482 -15.98 2.60 -9.08
C ARG A 482 -16.17 2.42 -7.57
N ILE A 483 -16.61 1.25 -7.11
CA ILE A 483 -16.81 0.99 -5.67
C ILE A 483 -15.49 1.15 -4.91
N LEU A 484 -14.38 0.64 -5.45
CA LEU A 484 -13.06 0.75 -4.81
C LEU A 484 -12.61 2.21 -4.71
N SER A 485 -12.79 2.99 -5.78
CA SER A 485 -12.47 4.43 -5.80
C SER A 485 -13.33 5.23 -4.82
N GLU A 486 -14.65 5.02 -4.83
CA GLU A 486 -15.56 5.73 -3.93
C GLU A 486 -15.31 5.41 -2.45
N ASN A 487 -14.97 4.15 -2.14
CA ASN A 487 -14.59 3.77 -0.78
C ASN A 487 -13.31 4.50 -0.33
N TRP A 488 -12.36 4.72 -1.25
CA TRP A 488 -11.14 5.49 -0.96
C TRP A 488 -11.46 6.97 -0.74
N ASP A 489 -12.26 7.57 -1.62
CA ASP A 489 -12.61 8.99 -1.56
C ASP A 489 -13.41 9.37 -0.30
N GLN A 490 -14.06 8.39 0.35
CA GLN A 490 -14.81 8.57 1.59
C GLN A 490 -13.95 8.50 2.86
N LEU A 491 -12.69 8.08 2.76
CA LEU A 491 -11.78 7.99 3.90
C LEU A 491 -11.63 9.34 4.59
N LYS A 492 -11.63 9.33 5.93
CA LYS A 492 -11.46 10.52 6.77
C LYS A 492 -10.07 10.65 7.37
N GLY A 493 -9.38 9.52 7.56
CA GLY A 493 -8.01 9.50 8.09
C GLY A 493 -6.99 9.84 7.01
N HIS A 494 -5.79 10.23 7.44
CA HIS A 494 -4.69 10.60 6.55
C HIS A 494 -3.74 9.43 6.35
N ILE A 495 -3.38 9.16 5.10
CA ILE A 495 -2.20 8.35 4.75
C ILE A 495 -1.14 9.32 4.25
N SER A 496 0.05 9.25 4.82
CA SER A 496 1.19 10.09 4.46
C SER A 496 2.47 9.29 4.66
N ASN A 497 3.57 9.76 4.08
CA ASN A 497 4.77 8.96 3.85
C ASN A 497 4.49 7.67 3.07
N TYR A 498 5.46 6.77 3.08
CA TYR A 498 5.50 5.53 2.33
C TYR A 498 5.61 4.33 3.27
N HIS A 499 5.35 3.13 2.73
CA HIS A 499 5.43 1.84 3.40
C HIS A 499 4.50 1.67 4.63
N ASN A 500 3.31 2.29 4.59
CA ASN A 500 2.29 2.09 5.61
C ASN A 500 1.70 0.67 5.56
N ALA A 501 1.10 0.22 6.67
CA ALA A 501 0.32 -1.00 6.69
C ALA A 501 -1.14 -0.72 6.24
N PRO A 502 -1.76 -1.58 5.40
CA PRO A 502 -3.06 -1.27 4.79
C PRO A 502 -4.27 -1.69 5.61
N PHE A 503 -4.10 -2.43 6.72
CA PHE A 503 -5.20 -3.01 7.49
C PHE A 503 -6.21 -1.99 7.98
N GLY A 504 -5.71 -0.87 8.49
CA GLY A 504 -6.53 0.24 8.94
C GLY A 504 -7.36 0.87 7.83
N THR A 505 -6.70 1.10 6.69
CA THR A 505 -7.35 1.62 5.49
C THR A 505 -8.41 0.64 5.00
N ALA A 506 -8.12 -0.67 4.99
CA ALA A 506 -9.08 -1.69 4.63
C ALA A 506 -10.31 -1.69 5.55
N ALA A 507 -10.10 -1.57 6.88
CA ALA A 507 -11.17 -1.49 7.86
C ALA A 507 -12.07 -0.25 7.66
N ALA A 508 -11.51 0.87 7.20
CA ALA A 508 -12.26 2.08 6.88
C ALA A 508 -12.96 2.00 5.51
N MET A 509 -12.37 1.29 4.54
CA MET A 509 -12.92 1.15 3.19
C MET A 509 -14.03 0.10 3.08
N PHE A 510 -14.02 -0.95 3.89
CA PHE A 510 -14.86 -2.13 3.64
C PHE A 510 -15.72 -2.56 4.83
N THR A 511 -16.79 -3.29 4.50
CA THR A 511 -17.62 -4.07 5.42
C THR A 511 -17.90 -5.45 4.80
N PRO A 512 -18.37 -6.45 5.57
CA PRO A 512 -18.77 -7.74 5.00
C PRO A 512 -19.82 -7.64 3.89
N GLU A 513 -20.74 -6.69 3.99
CA GLU A 513 -21.78 -6.41 2.98
C GLU A 513 -21.15 -5.84 1.70
N ARG A 514 -20.20 -4.90 1.82
CA ARG A 514 -19.45 -4.36 0.68
C ARG A 514 -18.70 -5.47 -0.07
N PHE A 515 -18.05 -6.39 0.65
CA PHE A 515 -17.40 -7.56 0.02
C PHE A 515 -18.40 -8.50 -0.65
N THR A 516 -19.59 -8.68 -0.07
CA THR A 516 -20.64 -9.49 -0.69
C THR A 516 -21.07 -8.90 -2.04
N LYS A 517 -21.23 -7.58 -2.14
CA LYS A 517 -21.50 -6.88 -3.40
C LYS A 517 -20.37 -7.09 -4.42
N LEU A 518 -19.11 -6.91 -4.02
CA LEU A 518 -17.95 -7.10 -4.89
C LEU A 518 -17.84 -8.54 -5.40
N LYS A 519 -18.04 -9.55 -4.54
CA LYS A 519 -18.03 -10.96 -4.94
C LYS A 519 -19.15 -11.31 -5.91
N LYS A 520 -20.32 -10.70 -5.76
CA LYS A 520 -21.42 -10.87 -6.72
C LYS A 520 -21.04 -10.32 -8.10
N LEU A 521 -20.41 -9.15 -8.17
CA LEU A 521 -19.93 -8.58 -9.43
C LEU A 521 -18.86 -9.46 -10.09
N LEU A 522 -17.93 -9.98 -9.30
CA LEU A 522 -16.92 -10.93 -9.77
C LEU A 522 -17.57 -12.20 -10.34
N LYS A 523 -18.52 -12.80 -9.60
CA LYS A 523 -19.26 -13.97 -10.10
C LYS A 523 -19.94 -13.67 -11.43
N ASN A 524 -20.68 -12.57 -11.52
CA ASN A 524 -21.38 -12.17 -12.73
C ASN A 524 -20.43 -11.92 -13.91
N GLY A 525 -19.22 -11.40 -13.66
CA GLY A 525 -18.20 -11.19 -14.69
C GLY A 525 -17.64 -12.50 -15.25
N PHE A 526 -17.42 -13.52 -14.39
CA PHE A 526 -16.98 -14.85 -14.85
C PHE A 526 -18.03 -15.63 -15.63
N GLU A 527 -19.32 -15.27 -15.48
CA GLU A 527 -20.43 -15.83 -16.27
C GLU A 527 -20.49 -15.23 -17.69
N LYS A 528 -19.71 -14.18 -17.99
CA LYS A 528 -19.62 -13.59 -19.33
C LYS A 528 -18.75 -14.45 -20.25
N LYS A 529 -18.94 -14.24 -21.56
CA LYS A 529 -18.04 -14.78 -22.59
C LYS A 529 -16.75 -13.96 -22.60
N LEU A 530 -15.64 -14.61 -22.23
CA LEU A 530 -14.31 -14.02 -22.15
C LEU A 530 -13.34 -14.83 -23.02
N SER A 531 -12.46 -14.14 -23.74
CA SER A 531 -11.26 -14.74 -24.33
C SER A 531 -10.30 -15.22 -23.22
N PRO A 532 -9.30 -16.06 -23.54
CA PRO A 532 -8.30 -16.49 -22.56
C PRO A 532 -7.60 -15.31 -21.87
N GLN A 533 -7.24 -14.27 -22.62
CA GLN A 533 -6.56 -13.08 -22.09
C GLN A 533 -7.47 -12.27 -21.16
N GLU A 534 -8.72 -12.03 -21.56
CA GLU A 534 -9.72 -11.31 -20.73
C GLU A 534 -10.01 -12.07 -19.44
N ARG A 535 -10.08 -13.41 -19.49
CA ARG A 535 -10.24 -14.26 -18.31
C ARG A 535 -9.07 -14.10 -17.34
N THR A 536 -7.83 -14.21 -17.83
CA THR A 536 -6.62 -13.99 -17.01
C THR A 536 -6.61 -12.59 -16.38
N ASN A 537 -6.96 -11.56 -17.15
CA ASN A 537 -7.05 -10.20 -16.64
C ASN A 537 -8.14 -10.06 -15.55
N PHE A 538 -9.29 -10.70 -15.73
CA PHE A 538 -10.38 -10.67 -14.75
C PHE A 538 -10.07 -11.47 -13.48
N GLU A 539 -9.33 -12.58 -13.59
CA GLU A 539 -8.77 -13.33 -12.45
C GLU A 539 -7.79 -12.46 -11.64
N LEU A 540 -6.96 -11.68 -12.33
CA LEU A 540 -6.07 -10.72 -11.68
C LEU A 540 -6.85 -9.65 -10.89
N LEU A 541 -7.92 -9.09 -11.49
CA LEU A 541 -8.83 -8.16 -10.80
C LEU A 541 -9.50 -8.81 -9.58
N GLN A 542 -10.01 -10.04 -9.71
CA GLN A 542 -10.55 -10.82 -8.58
C GLN A 542 -9.51 -10.92 -7.46
N SER A 543 -8.27 -11.22 -7.82
CA SER A 543 -7.18 -11.38 -6.87
C SER A 543 -6.96 -10.11 -6.03
N PHE A 544 -7.07 -8.92 -6.62
CA PHE A 544 -6.90 -7.64 -5.92
C PHE A 544 -8.04 -7.36 -4.93
N VAL A 545 -9.28 -7.70 -5.31
CA VAL A 545 -10.44 -7.62 -4.40
C VAL A 545 -10.26 -8.57 -3.21
N LEU A 546 -9.80 -9.80 -3.47
CA LEU A 546 -9.58 -10.80 -2.41
C LEU A 546 -8.41 -10.43 -1.48
N GLN A 547 -7.41 -9.69 -1.95
CA GLN A 547 -6.36 -9.15 -1.08
C GLN A 547 -6.91 -8.09 -0.13
N TRP A 548 -7.71 -7.16 -0.63
CA TRP A 548 -8.38 -6.18 0.23
C TRP A 548 -9.26 -6.88 1.27
N GLU A 549 -9.93 -7.97 0.87
CA GLU A 549 -10.66 -8.83 1.80
C GLU A 549 -9.73 -9.44 2.85
N GLN A 550 -8.64 -10.08 2.43
CA GLN A 550 -7.69 -10.71 3.33
C GLN A 550 -7.14 -9.71 4.35
N VAL A 551 -6.63 -8.56 3.89
CA VAL A 551 -6.11 -7.48 4.72
C VAL A 551 -7.18 -6.96 5.68
N TYR A 552 -8.41 -6.75 5.22
CA TYR A 552 -9.52 -6.38 6.11
C TYR A 552 -9.67 -7.40 7.25
N PHE A 553 -9.68 -8.69 6.94
CA PHE A 553 -9.91 -9.71 7.96
C PHE A 553 -8.73 -9.94 8.89
N GLU A 554 -7.50 -9.94 8.38
CA GLU A 554 -6.27 -9.96 9.19
C GLU A 554 -6.25 -8.76 10.16
N GLY A 555 -6.69 -7.59 9.69
CA GLY A 555 -6.91 -6.41 10.52
C GLY A 555 -7.96 -6.65 11.61
N THR A 556 -9.12 -7.22 11.27
CA THR A 556 -10.20 -7.43 12.26
C THR A 556 -9.95 -8.57 13.26
N GLN A 557 -9.15 -9.59 12.89
CA GLN A 557 -8.83 -10.72 13.77
C GLN A 557 -7.69 -10.42 14.75
N SER A 558 -6.91 -9.36 14.53
CA SER A 558 -5.68 -9.06 15.28
C SER A 558 -5.89 -8.29 16.59
N ASN A 559 -6.92 -8.62 17.39
CA ASN A 559 -7.17 -7.98 18.70
C ASN A 559 -7.31 -6.45 18.66
N ARG A 560 -7.61 -5.85 17.50
CA ARG A 560 -7.65 -4.38 17.30
C ARG A 560 -8.74 -3.65 18.09
N GLN A 561 -9.40 -4.31 19.03
CA GLN A 561 -10.22 -3.66 20.05
C GLN A 561 -9.78 -4.14 21.42
N ILE A 562 -9.46 -3.20 22.30
CA ILE A 562 -9.20 -3.47 23.71
C ILE A 562 -10.22 -2.76 24.56
N ASN A 563 -10.61 -3.41 25.65
CA ASN A 563 -11.56 -2.89 26.63
C ASN A 563 -10.78 -2.55 27.90
N ILE A 564 -10.58 -1.27 28.18
CA ILE A 564 -9.78 -0.83 29.31
C ILE A 564 -10.65 -0.56 30.54
N PRO A 565 -10.24 -1.04 31.73
CA PRO A 565 -11.03 -0.91 32.93
C PRO A 565 -10.87 0.45 33.58
N LYS A 566 -11.93 0.91 34.25
CA LYS A 566 -11.95 2.14 35.05
C LYS A 566 -11.28 1.96 36.42
N THR A 567 -10.07 1.40 36.43
CA THR A 567 -9.26 1.27 37.65
C THR A 567 -7.78 1.09 37.32
N PRO A 568 -6.88 1.80 38.02
CA PRO A 568 -5.45 1.59 37.87
C PRO A 568 -4.94 0.31 38.55
N ASN A 569 -5.74 -0.34 39.41
CA ASN A 569 -5.29 -1.49 40.22
C ASN A 569 -5.28 -2.81 39.45
N ALA A 570 -6.03 -2.90 38.35
CA ALA A 570 -6.13 -4.09 37.52
C ALA A 570 -6.18 -3.68 36.05
N PRO A 571 -5.09 -3.10 35.50
CA PRO A 571 -5.09 -2.59 34.14
C PRO A 571 -5.17 -3.72 33.11
N TYR A 572 -5.65 -3.40 31.92
CA TYR A 572 -5.67 -4.29 30.78
C TYR A 572 -4.25 -4.46 30.21
N ALA A 573 -3.72 -5.68 30.18
CA ALA A 573 -2.46 -5.98 29.51
C ALA A 573 -2.68 -6.12 28.01
N LEU A 574 -1.93 -5.35 27.21
CA LEU A 574 -1.95 -5.47 25.76
C LEU A 574 -1.37 -6.81 25.29
N PRO A 575 -1.83 -7.34 24.14
CA PRO A 575 -1.10 -8.39 23.43
C PRO A 575 0.33 -7.97 23.09
N ALA A 576 1.16 -8.98 22.79
CA ALA A 576 2.55 -8.75 22.41
C ALA A 576 2.68 -7.80 21.20
N PHE A 577 3.67 -6.91 21.26
CA PHE A 577 3.96 -5.98 20.16
C PHE A 577 4.45 -6.71 18.91
N GLN A 578 4.07 -6.21 17.74
CA GLN A 578 4.44 -6.77 16.43
C GLN A 578 5.58 -5.95 15.81
N THR A 579 6.50 -6.61 15.12
CA THR A 579 7.60 -5.97 14.38
C THR A 579 7.17 -5.62 12.96
N ASN A 580 7.68 -4.50 12.43
CA ASN A 580 7.52 -4.13 11.01
C ASN A 580 8.73 -4.53 10.13
N ASN A 581 9.81 -5.06 10.73
CA ASN A 581 11.08 -5.32 10.05
C ASN A 581 11.66 -6.70 10.44
N GLN A 582 12.63 -7.20 9.66
CA GLN A 582 13.30 -8.50 9.86
C GLN A 582 14.22 -8.59 11.12
N GLY A 583 14.32 -7.54 11.93
CA GLY A 583 15.16 -7.52 13.13
C GLY A 583 14.50 -8.13 14.37
N LYS A 584 15.29 -8.40 15.43
CA LYS A 584 14.74 -8.89 16.70
C LYS A 584 14.19 -7.72 17.50
N ALA A 585 12.87 -7.64 17.65
CA ALA A 585 12.24 -6.67 18.52
C ALA A 585 12.39 -7.09 20.00
N PRO A 586 12.89 -6.22 20.88
CA PRO A 586 12.90 -6.50 22.31
C PRO A 586 11.48 -6.50 22.90
N ARG A 587 11.25 -7.35 23.92
CA ARG A 587 9.94 -7.55 24.55
C ARG A 587 9.43 -6.26 25.18
N THR A 588 8.15 -5.97 24.95
CA THR A 588 7.47 -4.78 25.49
C THR A 588 6.11 -5.18 26.01
N ASP A 589 5.85 -4.89 27.28
CA ASP A 589 4.58 -5.19 27.93
C ASP A 589 3.91 -3.88 28.32
N ALA A 590 2.70 -3.63 27.81
CA ALA A 590 1.98 -2.38 28.03
C ALA A 590 0.63 -2.63 28.71
N PHE A 591 0.27 -1.77 29.65
CA PHE A 591 -0.89 -1.91 30.51
C PHE A 591 -1.71 -0.63 30.47
N PHE A 592 -3.02 -0.75 30.22
CA PHE A 592 -3.92 0.39 30.04
C PHE A 592 -5.07 0.34 31.05
N SER A 593 -5.40 1.50 31.62
CA SER A 593 -6.59 1.71 32.45
C SER A 593 -7.05 3.15 32.34
N TRP A 594 -8.21 3.47 32.91
CA TRP A 594 -8.67 4.85 32.97
C TRP A 594 -9.35 5.18 34.31
N ASP A 595 -9.54 6.46 34.56
CA ASP A 595 -10.38 7.01 35.62
C ASP A 595 -11.16 8.23 35.08
N ASP A 596 -11.87 8.99 35.90
CA ASP A 596 -12.66 10.13 35.39
C ASP A 596 -11.79 11.28 34.81
N LYS A 597 -10.47 11.28 35.05
CA LYS A 597 -9.55 12.36 34.68
C LYS A 597 -8.48 11.92 33.69
N TYR A 598 -8.01 10.68 33.77
CA TYR A 598 -6.81 10.23 33.06
C TYR A 598 -6.99 8.91 32.31
N LEU A 599 -6.37 8.84 31.14
CA LEU A 599 -5.90 7.59 30.57
C LEU A 599 -4.57 7.25 31.24
N ASN A 600 -4.51 6.10 31.91
CA ASN A 600 -3.35 5.61 32.64
C ASN A 600 -2.67 4.50 31.82
N ILE A 601 -1.38 4.67 31.51
CA ILE A 601 -0.59 3.71 30.73
C ILE A 601 0.70 3.40 31.47
N THR A 602 1.02 2.12 31.65
CA THR A 602 2.30 1.66 32.17
C THR A 602 2.95 0.76 31.13
N VAL A 603 4.24 0.95 30.86
CA VAL A 603 4.97 0.14 29.89
C VAL A 603 6.29 -0.35 30.49
N HIS A 604 6.55 -1.65 30.36
CA HIS A 604 7.80 -2.30 30.67
C HIS A 604 8.54 -2.63 29.37
N CYS A 605 9.69 -2.00 29.17
CA CYS A 605 10.50 -2.09 27.96
C CYS A 605 11.76 -2.92 28.23
N TYR A 606 11.65 -4.25 28.14
CA TYR A 606 12.77 -5.17 28.34
C TYR A 606 13.84 -4.99 27.30
N ASP A 607 15.11 -5.01 27.67
CA ASP A 607 16.20 -4.87 26.73
C ASP A 607 17.38 -5.76 27.13
N SER A 608 17.98 -6.45 26.17
CA SER A 608 19.15 -7.29 26.42
C SER A 608 20.43 -6.47 26.63
N ASP A 609 20.41 -5.17 26.31
CA ASP A 609 21.59 -4.31 26.34
C ASP A 609 21.22 -2.92 26.89
N MET A 610 20.84 -2.88 28.17
CA MET A 610 20.39 -1.69 28.89
C MET A 610 21.43 -0.56 28.92
N GLU A 611 22.72 -0.88 28.82
CA GLU A 611 23.81 0.11 28.78
C GLU A 611 23.87 0.88 27.45
N LYS A 612 23.28 0.33 26.38
CA LYS A 612 23.24 0.93 25.05
C LYS A 612 21.92 1.63 24.72
N LEU A 613 21.05 1.82 25.70
CA LEU A 613 19.85 2.63 25.50
C LEU A 613 20.26 4.04 25.06
N ARG A 614 19.69 4.47 23.93
CA ARG A 614 19.82 5.84 23.45
C ARG A 614 18.76 6.71 24.13
N ALA A 615 19.18 7.75 24.83
CA ALA A 615 18.29 8.75 25.42
C ALA A 615 18.97 10.13 25.36
N GLU A 616 19.23 10.61 24.13
CA GLU A 616 19.95 11.86 23.88
C GLU A 616 19.07 13.10 23.97
N ALA A 617 17.75 12.97 23.79
CA ALA A 617 16.81 14.08 23.99
C ALA A 617 16.69 14.40 25.47
N LEU A 618 16.93 15.66 25.84
CA LEU A 618 16.97 16.15 27.22
C LEU A 618 15.88 17.16 27.54
N LYS A 619 15.33 17.83 26.53
CA LYS A 619 14.28 18.84 26.72
C LYS A 619 12.97 18.39 26.08
N ARG A 620 11.89 18.91 26.64
CA ARG A 620 10.55 18.68 26.09
C ARG A 620 10.50 19.09 24.62
N ASP A 621 9.82 18.29 23.81
CA ASP A 621 9.62 18.48 22.37
C ASP A 621 10.88 18.46 21.49
N GLU A 622 12.02 17.99 22.02
CA GLU A 622 13.15 17.55 21.19
C GLU A 622 12.77 16.28 20.40
N GLN A 623 13.70 15.76 19.59
CA GLN A 623 13.46 14.58 18.75
C GLN A 623 13.45 13.27 19.57
N VAL A 624 12.53 13.15 20.53
CA VAL A 624 12.40 12.00 21.44
C VAL A 624 12.18 10.70 20.66
N TRP A 625 11.49 10.74 19.52
CA TRP A 625 11.27 9.57 18.64
C TRP A 625 12.57 9.02 18.01
N MET A 626 13.68 9.77 18.08
CA MET A 626 14.99 9.29 17.66
C MET A 626 15.69 8.48 18.76
N ASP A 627 15.26 8.56 20.02
CA ASP A 627 15.79 7.77 21.13
C ASP A 627 15.18 6.36 21.17
N ASP A 628 15.69 5.50 22.05
CA ASP A 628 14.86 4.43 22.59
C ASP A 628 13.66 5.10 23.28
N CYS A 629 12.44 4.81 22.85
CA CYS A 629 11.26 5.47 23.42
C CYS A 629 9.97 4.66 23.23
N ILE A 630 8.95 5.05 24.00
CA ILE A 630 7.56 4.68 23.76
C ILE A 630 6.85 5.84 23.10
N GLU A 631 6.19 5.56 21.98
CA GLU A 631 5.35 6.51 21.24
C GLU A 631 3.89 6.08 21.31
N ILE A 632 2.99 7.00 21.64
CA ILE A 632 1.56 6.78 21.72
C ILE A 632 0.87 7.74 20.77
N PHE A 633 -0.01 7.19 19.95
CA PHE A 633 -0.87 7.92 19.05
C PHE A 633 -2.32 7.72 19.50
N LEU A 634 -3.05 8.81 19.78
CA LEU A 634 -4.38 8.75 20.35
C LEU A 634 -5.35 9.63 19.58
N SER A 635 -6.44 9.06 19.09
CA SER A 635 -7.49 9.77 18.36
C SER A 635 -8.86 9.52 18.99
N ASN A 636 -9.65 10.58 19.09
CA ASN A 636 -11.02 10.54 19.58
C ASN A 636 -11.97 10.54 18.37
N PRO A 637 -13.00 9.68 18.29
CA PRO A 637 -13.94 9.67 17.17
C PRO A 637 -14.75 10.96 16.98
N ALA A 638 -14.85 11.82 18.00
CA ALA A 638 -15.42 13.16 17.85
C ALA A 638 -14.54 14.09 17.02
N ASN A 639 -13.27 13.71 16.78
CA ASN A 639 -12.34 14.43 15.93
C ASN A 639 -12.53 14.01 14.47
N THR A 640 -13.30 14.81 13.73
CA THR A 640 -13.61 14.57 12.32
C THR A 640 -12.53 15.07 11.35
N GLU A 641 -11.50 15.76 11.86
CA GLU A 641 -10.44 16.40 11.07
C GLU A 641 -9.21 15.50 10.85
N GLY A 642 -9.23 14.27 11.39
CA GLY A 642 -8.12 13.32 11.29
C GLY A 642 -6.91 13.68 12.17
N ILE A 643 -7.08 14.60 13.12
CA ILE A 643 -6.07 14.99 14.10
C ILE A 643 -5.99 13.92 15.20
N TYR A 644 -4.77 13.59 15.61
CA TYR A 644 -4.49 12.69 16.72
C TYR A 644 -3.42 13.29 17.63
N LYS A 645 -3.29 12.79 18.85
CA LYS A 645 -2.27 13.20 19.80
C LYS A 645 -1.09 12.26 19.67
N HIS A 646 0.10 12.80 19.46
CA HIS A 646 1.35 12.06 19.44
C HIS A 646 2.11 12.40 20.71
N ILE A 647 2.41 11.37 21.51
CA ILE A 647 3.12 11.49 22.78
C ILE A 647 4.30 10.54 22.71
N ALA A 648 5.52 10.99 22.97
CA ALA A 648 6.69 10.13 23.03
C ALA A 648 7.49 10.34 24.32
N VAL A 649 8.01 9.27 24.90
CA VAL A 649 8.80 9.32 26.14
C VAL A 649 10.01 8.39 26.04
N ASN A 650 11.21 8.93 26.29
CA ASN A 650 12.45 8.15 26.36
C ASN A 650 12.72 7.63 27.80
N PRO A 651 13.71 6.74 28.02
CA PRO A 651 14.06 6.21 29.34
C PRO A 651 14.37 7.26 30.42
N ARG A 652 14.77 8.47 30.03
CA ARG A 652 15.05 9.58 30.97
C ARG A 652 13.80 10.34 31.41
N GLY A 653 12.65 10.01 30.83
CA GLY A 653 11.39 10.72 31.08
C GLY A 653 11.26 12.01 30.29
N THR A 654 12.13 12.26 29.30
CA THR A 654 11.97 13.37 28.38
C THR A 654 10.72 13.13 27.54
N LEU A 655 9.82 14.11 27.55
CA LEU A 655 8.51 14.04 26.92
C LEU A 655 8.53 14.81 25.59
N TYR A 656 7.90 14.25 24.57
CA TYR A 656 7.45 14.98 23.40
C TYR A 656 5.93 14.85 23.34
N ASP A 657 5.24 15.94 23.02
CA ASP A 657 3.81 15.90 22.80
C ASP A 657 3.37 16.89 21.72
N ALA A 658 2.46 16.43 20.88
CA ALA A 658 1.92 17.25 19.82
C ALA A 658 0.49 16.85 19.44
N ALA A 659 -0.28 17.84 18.98
CA ALA A 659 -1.44 17.59 18.15
C ALA A 659 -0.96 17.36 16.71
N ALA A 660 -1.00 16.10 16.27
CA ALA A 660 -0.51 15.68 14.97
C ALA A 660 -1.66 15.59 13.96
N TYR A 661 -1.38 16.09 12.75
CA TYR A 661 -2.20 16.04 11.56
C TYR A 661 -1.67 14.97 10.58
N GLY A 662 -0.54 14.33 10.90
CA GLY A 662 0.19 13.34 10.09
C GLY A 662 1.70 13.39 10.35
N PRO A 663 2.52 12.69 9.55
CA PRO A 663 3.97 12.74 9.63
C PRO A 663 4.54 14.10 9.18
N GLY A 664 5.50 14.66 9.92
CA GLY A 664 6.00 16.03 9.69
C GLY A 664 4.98 17.13 9.98
N GLY A 665 3.82 16.72 10.48
CA GLY A 665 2.56 17.42 10.60
C GLY A 665 2.14 17.66 12.04
N ALA A 666 2.81 18.50 12.83
CA ALA A 666 2.52 18.61 14.28
C ALA A 666 2.38 20.06 14.78
N ASP A 667 1.44 20.29 15.69
CA ASP A 667 1.43 21.42 16.62
C ASP A 667 2.04 20.97 17.95
N ILE A 668 3.32 21.31 18.14
CA ILE A 668 4.11 21.04 19.35
C ILE A 668 3.76 22.00 20.50
N HIS A 669 2.86 22.96 20.29
CA HIS A 669 2.38 23.84 21.36
C HIS A 669 1.22 23.22 22.14
N TRP A 670 0.64 22.12 21.66
CA TRP A 670 -0.26 21.28 22.44
C TRP A 670 0.51 20.64 23.59
N ASN A 671 0.63 21.37 24.71
CA ASN A 671 1.42 21.01 25.88
C ASN A 671 0.55 20.63 27.10
N PRO A 672 -0.14 19.47 27.09
CA PRO A 672 -0.91 19.04 28.23
C PRO A 672 -0.02 18.69 29.43
N GLU A 673 -0.61 18.74 30.62
CA GLU A 673 0.01 18.28 31.87
C GLU A 673 0.02 16.73 31.96
N ILE A 674 0.70 16.07 31.00
CA ILE A 674 0.95 14.63 31.06
C ILE A 674 1.91 14.36 32.21
N LYS A 675 1.51 13.47 33.13
CA LYS A 675 2.39 13.03 34.21
C LYS A 675 3.22 11.86 33.71
N VAL A 676 4.54 12.02 33.72
CA VAL A 676 5.51 11.01 33.29
C VAL A 676 6.36 10.61 34.48
N LYS A 677 6.55 9.31 34.69
CA LYS A 677 7.56 8.77 35.62
C LYS A 677 8.28 7.63 34.92
N THR A 678 9.62 7.71 34.87
CA THR A 678 10.45 6.61 34.35
C THR A 678 11.31 6.01 35.44
N GLU A 679 11.67 4.74 35.26
CA GLU A 679 12.53 3.97 36.16
C GLU A 679 13.42 3.04 35.34
N LEU A 680 14.72 3.02 35.63
CA LEU A 680 15.68 2.08 35.05
C LEU A 680 15.82 0.89 35.99
N LEU A 681 15.56 -0.31 35.47
CA LEU A 681 15.69 -1.58 36.17
C LEU A 681 16.79 -2.43 35.49
N PRO A 682 17.30 -3.51 36.13
CA PRO A 682 18.45 -4.25 35.61
C PRO A 682 18.28 -4.81 34.19
N ASP A 683 17.07 -5.24 33.81
CA ASP A 683 16.76 -5.91 32.54
C ASP A 683 15.73 -5.16 31.67
N HIS A 684 15.21 -4.03 32.15
CA HIS A 684 14.23 -3.22 31.44
C HIS A 684 14.20 -1.78 31.95
N TRP A 685 13.61 -0.88 31.17
CA TRP A 685 13.15 0.40 31.70
C TRP A 685 11.62 0.43 31.73
N LYS A 686 11.08 1.18 32.67
CA LYS A 686 9.65 1.32 32.88
C LYS A 686 9.24 2.78 32.68
N VAL A 687 8.05 2.99 32.11
CA VAL A 687 7.40 4.30 32.04
C VAL A 687 5.95 4.21 32.52
N ASP A 688 5.56 5.10 33.42
CA ASP A 688 4.19 5.35 33.86
C ASP A 688 3.71 6.71 33.31
N LEU A 689 2.55 6.70 32.64
CA LEU A 689 1.93 7.86 32.00
C LEU A 689 0.51 8.08 32.52
N LYS A 690 0.19 9.33 32.84
CA LYS A 690 -1.19 9.79 33.05
C LYS A 690 -1.51 10.90 32.07
N ILE A 691 -2.34 10.59 31.07
CA ILE A 691 -2.75 11.51 30.01
C ILE A 691 -4.11 12.11 30.37
N PRO A 692 -4.22 13.43 30.61
CA PRO A 692 -5.49 14.05 31.01
C PRO A 692 -6.52 14.00 29.88
N PHE A 693 -7.74 13.49 30.11
CA PHE A 693 -8.79 13.47 29.08
C PHE A 693 -9.21 14.85 28.60
N ALA A 694 -9.12 15.87 29.46
CA ALA A 694 -9.35 17.26 29.09
C ALA A 694 -8.41 17.76 27.98
N SER A 695 -7.26 17.12 27.78
CA SER A 695 -6.33 17.45 26.69
C SER A 695 -6.76 16.92 25.31
N ASN A 696 -7.73 16.00 25.27
CA ASN A 696 -8.24 15.37 24.06
C ASN A 696 -9.78 15.18 24.13
N PRO A 697 -10.56 16.28 24.20
CA PRO A 697 -11.99 16.23 24.45
C PRO A 697 -12.78 15.55 23.32
N PRO A 698 -14.02 15.08 23.61
CA PRO A 698 -14.68 15.04 24.93
C PRO A 698 -14.08 14.00 25.88
N VAL A 699 -14.23 14.21 27.19
CA VAL A 699 -13.88 13.20 28.21
C VAL A 699 -14.72 11.93 27.97
N PRO A 700 -14.11 10.74 27.89
CA PRO A 700 -14.83 9.52 27.56
C PRO A 700 -15.74 9.08 28.70
N LYS A 701 -16.91 8.57 28.32
CA LYS A 701 -17.84 7.84 29.18
C LYS A 701 -17.65 6.35 28.97
N ALA A 702 -18.16 5.56 29.91
CA ALA A 702 -18.20 4.12 29.73
C ALA A 702 -19.01 3.75 28.48
N GLY A 703 -18.46 2.85 27.66
CA GLY A 703 -18.99 2.48 26.36
C GLY A 703 -18.44 3.31 25.20
N ASP A 704 -17.80 4.46 25.47
CA ASP A 704 -17.13 5.23 24.42
C ASP A 704 -15.94 4.44 23.86
N VAL A 705 -15.60 4.72 22.61
CA VAL A 705 -14.51 4.06 21.89
C VAL A 705 -13.60 5.09 21.29
N TRP A 706 -12.34 5.13 21.72
CA TRP A 706 -11.29 5.89 21.07
C TRP A 706 -10.49 5.02 20.11
N ARG A 707 -9.53 5.63 19.43
CA ARG A 707 -8.59 4.97 18.53
C ARG A 707 -7.18 5.23 19.03
N PHE A 708 -6.31 4.21 19.04
CA PHE A 708 -4.93 4.37 19.46
C PHE A 708 -3.94 3.46 18.74
N ASN A 709 -2.67 3.83 18.82
CA ASN A 709 -1.53 2.98 18.52
C ASN A 709 -0.42 3.27 19.55
N ILE A 710 0.36 2.26 19.89
CA ILE A 710 1.52 2.41 20.78
C ILE A 710 2.71 1.66 20.18
N ASN A 711 3.85 2.34 20.04
CA ASN A 711 5.07 1.81 19.45
C ASN A 711 6.23 1.91 20.43
N ARG A 712 7.15 0.95 20.32
CA ARG A 712 8.50 1.00 20.86
C ARG A 712 9.48 1.24 19.72
N SER A 713 10.12 2.40 19.77
CA SER A 713 11.18 2.80 18.85
C SER A 713 12.54 2.52 19.51
N ILE A 714 13.48 1.95 18.75
CA ILE A 714 14.81 1.51 19.24
C ILE A 714 15.91 2.51 18.86
N GLY A 715 15.52 3.76 18.61
CA GLY A 715 16.37 4.82 18.14
C GLY A 715 17.12 4.53 16.82
N ASN A 716 17.62 5.58 16.17
CA ASN A 716 18.14 5.46 14.79
C ASN A 716 19.57 4.87 14.67
N GLY A 717 19.96 3.91 15.53
CA GLY A 717 21.38 3.49 15.63
C GLY A 717 21.72 2.11 16.21
N ARG A 718 20.77 1.34 16.77
CA ARG A 718 21.09 0.04 17.38
C ARG A 718 20.98 -1.09 16.36
N LYS A 719 22.12 -1.46 15.76
CA LYS A 719 22.24 -2.51 14.74
C LYS A 719 21.60 -3.82 15.19
N GLY A 720 20.77 -4.40 14.32
CA GLY A 720 20.16 -5.73 14.51
C GLY A 720 18.88 -5.76 15.34
N MET A 721 18.44 -4.60 15.85
CA MET A 721 17.19 -4.46 16.59
C MET A 721 16.10 -3.86 15.71
N ALA A 722 14.84 -4.23 15.97
CA ALA A 722 13.69 -3.72 15.25
C ALA A 722 12.72 -2.97 16.17
N ASN A 723 12.06 -1.97 15.60
CA ASN A 723 10.92 -1.32 16.23
C ASN A 723 9.75 -2.31 16.35
N SER A 724 8.87 -2.08 17.32
CA SER A 724 7.67 -2.90 17.51
C SER A 724 6.49 -2.05 17.96
N GLY A 725 5.26 -2.56 17.82
CA GLY A 725 4.08 -1.78 18.21
C GLY A 725 2.79 -2.58 18.28
N TYR A 726 1.75 -1.94 18.82
CA TYR A 726 0.39 -2.45 18.92
C TYR A 726 -0.65 -1.45 18.39
N PRO A 727 -1.59 -1.85 17.51
CA PRO A 727 -1.75 -3.22 16.97
C PRO A 727 -0.63 -3.62 16.00
N GLU A 728 0.14 -2.66 15.52
CA GLU A 728 1.26 -2.84 14.59
C GLU A 728 2.28 -1.70 14.76
N ALA A 729 3.53 -1.92 14.34
CA ALA A 729 4.58 -0.90 14.35
C ALA A 729 4.42 0.09 13.17
N SER A 730 3.31 0.84 13.17
CA SER A 730 2.97 1.86 12.18
C SER A 730 2.92 3.23 12.84
N TYR A 731 3.49 4.25 12.20
CA TYR A 731 3.63 5.59 12.75
C TYR A 731 2.81 6.56 11.91
N HIS A 732 2.12 7.50 12.56
CA HIS A 732 1.35 8.54 11.88
C HIS A 732 0.30 8.02 10.86
N ASN A 733 -0.29 6.84 11.12
CA ASN A 733 -1.32 6.21 10.29
C ASN A 733 -2.63 6.01 11.08
N PRO A 734 -3.49 7.05 11.21
CA PRO A 734 -4.73 6.98 11.99
C PRO A 734 -5.70 5.90 11.53
N ASN A 735 -5.68 5.55 10.24
CA ASN A 735 -6.49 4.45 9.74
C ASN A 735 -6.13 3.14 10.46
N GLY A 736 -4.84 2.93 10.79
CA GLY A 736 -4.30 1.74 11.45
C GLY A 736 -4.59 1.62 12.96
N PHE A 737 -5.18 2.64 13.59
CA PHE A 737 -5.36 2.66 15.04
C PHE A 737 -6.38 1.61 15.52
N ALA A 738 -6.01 0.88 16.58
CA ALA A 738 -6.89 -0.03 17.29
C ALA A 738 -7.98 0.76 18.04
N ALA A 739 -9.15 0.16 18.20
CA ALA A 739 -10.22 0.63 19.06
C ALA A 739 -9.85 0.46 20.55
N LEU A 740 -10.06 1.51 21.32
CA LEU A 740 -9.84 1.61 22.76
C LEU A 740 -11.19 1.88 23.42
N SER A 741 -11.86 0.85 23.92
CA SER A 741 -13.17 0.97 24.56
C SER A 741 -13.04 1.19 26.06
N PHE A 742 -13.77 2.17 26.59
CA PHE A 742 -13.73 2.53 28.01
C PHE A 742 -14.79 1.74 28.80
N SER A 743 -14.39 0.91 29.75
CA SER A 743 -15.26 0.02 30.53
C SER A 743 -15.30 0.38 32.01
N GLU A 744 -16.48 0.39 32.63
CA GLU A 744 -16.66 0.51 34.10
C GLU A 744 -16.15 -0.74 34.85
N LYS A 745 -16.23 -1.93 34.23
CA LYS A 745 -15.84 -3.18 34.88
C LYS A 745 -14.33 -3.39 34.83
N ALA A 746 -13.74 -3.81 35.96
CA ALA A 746 -12.33 -4.21 36.09
C ALA A 746 -11.97 -5.48 35.29
N ARG A 747 -12.96 -6.27 34.87
CA ARG A 747 -12.77 -7.49 34.09
C ARG A 747 -13.81 -7.58 32.98
N VAL A 748 -13.36 -7.90 31.76
CA VAL A 748 -14.23 -8.26 30.65
C VAL A 748 -14.81 -9.65 30.93
N GLU A 749 -16.12 -9.78 31.10
CA GLU A 749 -16.78 -11.06 31.40
C GLU A 749 -16.84 -11.99 30.16
N LYS A 750 -16.81 -11.42 28.95
CA LYS A 750 -16.86 -12.12 27.66
C LYS A 750 -15.47 -12.40 27.09
N GLN A 751 -14.77 -13.39 27.64
CA GLN A 751 -13.49 -13.85 27.11
C GLN A 751 -13.49 -15.36 26.83
N VAL A 752 -13.13 -15.74 25.60
CA VAL A 752 -13.11 -17.14 25.14
C VAL A 752 -11.79 -17.49 24.45
N LEU A 753 -11.18 -18.61 24.84
CA LEU A 753 -9.97 -19.14 24.23
C LEU A 753 -10.35 -20.37 23.40
N PHE A 754 -9.95 -20.39 22.13
CA PHE A 754 -10.14 -21.53 21.24
C PHE A 754 -8.81 -22.22 20.97
N LEU A 755 -8.73 -23.51 21.27
CA LEU A 755 -7.67 -24.38 20.75
C LEU A 755 -8.18 -25.07 19.49
N VAL A 756 -7.58 -24.74 18.35
CA VAL A 756 -8.01 -25.16 17.02
C VAL A 756 -6.81 -25.76 16.29
N PRO A 757 -6.92 -26.98 15.74
CA PRO A 757 -5.83 -27.53 14.95
C PRO A 757 -5.51 -26.65 13.74
N GLU A 758 -4.23 -26.54 13.40
CA GLU A 758 -3.71 -25.66 12.34
C GLU A 758 -4.50 -25.72 11.03
N LYS A 759 -4.86 -26.94 10.59
CA LYS A 759 -5.66 -27.19 9.38
C LYS A 759 -7.01 -26.45 9.35
N PHE A 760 -7.58 -26.16 10.52
CA PHE A 760 -8.88 -25.50 10.68
C PHE A 760 -8.76 -24.02 11.04
N MET A 761 -7.55 -23.48 11.21
CA MET A 761 -7.34 -22.06 11.52
C MET A 761 -7.97 -21.15 10.45
N LYS A 762 -7.96 -21.56 9.18
CA LYS A 762 -8.63 -20.84 8.07
C LYS A 762 -10.15 -20.67 8.26
N ASN A 763 -10.80 -21.51 9.07
CA ASN A 763 -12.24 -21.48 9.31
C ASN A 763 -12.63 -20.57 10.49
N THR A 764 -11.66 -20.07 11.26
CA THR A 764 -11.91 -19.24 12.46
C THR A 764 -12.50 -17.87 12.13
N LYS A 765 -12.34 -17.41 10.88
CA LYS A 765 -12.76 -16.08 10.41
C LYS A 765 -14.24 -15.78 10.70
N ASN A 766 -15.13 -16.69 10.35
CA ASN A 766 -16.58 -16.45 10.50
C ASN A 766 -16.98 -16.33 11.97
N ILE A 767 -16.47 -17.23 12.81
CA ILE A 767 -16.79 -17.22 14.24
C ILE A 767 -16.10 -16.06 14.96
N GLY A 768 -14.87 -15.70 14.60
CA GLY A 768 -14.20 -14.50 15.09
C GLY A 768 -14.99 -13.23 14.82
N ASN A 769 -15.55 -13.06 13.61
CA ASN A 769 -16.40 -11.92 13.28
C ASN A 769 -17.69 -11.86 14.12
N ALA A 770 -18.31 -13.01 14.37
CA ALA A 770 -19.52 -13.05 15.19
C ALA A 770 -19.23 -12.73 16.65
N LEU A 771 -18.16 -13.31 17.20
CA LEU A 771 -17.68 -13.01 18.56
C LEU A 771 -17.38 -11.52 18.72
N PHE A 772 -16.68 -10.93 17.75
CA PHE A 772 -16.40 -9.50 17.72
C PHE A 772 -17.67 -8.66 17.78
N ARG A 773 -18.67 -8.93 16.93
CA ARG A 773 -19.95 -8.20 16.92
C ARG A 773 -20.71 -8.29 18.25
N ASP A 774 -20.62 -9.43 18.93
CA ASP A 774 -21.31 -9.68 20.20
C ASP A 774 -20.51 -9.20 21.44
N GLY A 775 -19.40 -8.49 21.22
CA GLY A 775 -18.57 -7.89 22.27
C GLY A 775 -17.69 -8.88 23.01
N TRP A 776 -17.30 -9.99 22.37
CA TRP A 776 -16.34 -10.95 22.93
C TRP A 776 -14.90 -10.58 22.60
N ASN A 777 -14.02 -10.70 23.60
CA ASN A 777 -12.60 -10.88 23.33
C ASN A 777 -12.32 -12.38 23.12
N PHE A 778 -11.54 -12.72 22.11
CA PHE A 778 -11.25 -14.11 21.78
C PHE A 778 -9.83 -14.30 21.26
N GLN A 779 -9.29 -15.50 21.42
CA GLN A 779 -8.00 -15.89 20.85
C GLN A 779 -8.13 -17.30 20.25
N PHE A 780 -7.58 -17.51 19.06
CA PHE A 780 -7.43 -18.83 18.44
C PHE A 780 -5.97 -19.27 18.54
N CYS A 781 -5.72 -20.46 19.06
CA CYS A 781 -4.38 -21.03 19.21
C CYS A 781 -4.34 -22.43 18.63
N SER A 782 -3.28 -22.72 17.89
CA SER A 782 -2.95 -24.04 17.37
C SER A 782 -1.73 -24.67 18.07
N CYS A 783 -0.92 -23.84 18.76
CA CYS A 783 0.25 -24.30 19.51
C CYS A 783 0.49 -23.52 20.82
N GLN A 784 1.39 -24.03 21.66
CA GLN A 784 1.71 -23.48 22.98
C GLN A 784 2.21 -22.03 22.93
N LYS A 785 2.94 -21.65 21.87
CA LYS A 785 3.54 -20.30 21.74
C LYS A 785 2.50 -19.21 21.47
N GLU A 786 1.33 -19.58 20.98
CA GLU A 786 0.24 -18.65 20.65
C GLU A 786 -0.67 -18.37 21.85
N LEU A 787 -0.48 -19.09 22.96
CA LEU A 787 -1.29 -18.91 24.15
C LEU A 787 -1.06 -17.53 24.78
N PRO A 788 -2.13 -16.86 25.25
CA PRO A 788 -2.01 -15.64 26.03
C PRO A 788 -1.17 -15.86 27.29
N GLN A 789 -0.36 -14.87 27.66
CA GLN A 789 0.44 -14.92 28.88
C GLN A 789 -0.42 -14.90 30.14
N ASN A 790 -1.58 -14.24 30.11
CA ASN A 790 -2.55 -14.22 31.20
C ASN A 790 -3.84 -14.95 30.78
N LEU A 791 -4.12 -16.07 31.44
CA LEU A 791 -5.29 -16.91 31.19
C LEU A 791 -6.44 -16.68 32.19
N ASP A 792 -6.23 -15.86 33.22
CA ASP A 792 -7.18 -15.67 34.31
C ASP A 792 -8.47 -15.00 33.85
N SER A 793 -8.36 -14.10 32.89
CA SER A 793 -9.47 -13.33 32.31
C SER A 793 -10.36 -14.18 31.39
N TYR A 794 -9.85 -15.28 30.82
CA TYR A 794 -10.62 -16.19 29.98
C TYR A 794 -11.60 -17.03 30.81
N ARG A 795 -12.89 -16.99 30.44
CA ARG A 795 -13.96 -17.68 31.18
C ARG A 795 -14.38 -19.00 30.53
N ILE A 796 -14.15 -19.13 29.24
CA ILE A 796 -14.48 -20.31 28.46
C ILE A 796 -13.26 -20.75 27.67
N LEU A 797 -12.93 -22.03 27.74
CA LEU A 797 -11.98 -22.70 26.87
C LEU A 797 -12.73 -23.63 25.92
N VAL A 798 -12.54 -23.48 24.62
CA VAL A 798 -13.06 -24.38 23.58
C VAL A 798 -11.90 -25.19 23.03
N VAL A 799 -11.94 -26.52 23.16
CA VAL A 799 -10.94 -27.43 22.62
C VAL A 799 -11.57 -28.21 21.47
N ARG A 800 -11.17 -27.88 20.25
CA ARG A 800 -11.69 -28.50 19.02
C ARG A 800 -10.79 -29.64 18.56
N LEU A 801 -11.38 -30.81 18.31
CA LEU A 801 -10.71 -31.99 17.72
C LEU A 801 -9.32 -32.26 18.32
N PRO A 802 -9.19 -32.42 19.65
CA PRO A 802 -7.88 -32.56 20.31
C PRO A 802 -7.05 -33.74 19.78
N GLN A 803 -7.70 -34.78 19.22
CA GLN A 803 -7.00 -35.92 18.62
C GLN A 803 -6.30 -35.60 17.30
N PHE A 804 -6.69 -34.51 16.62
CA PHE A 804 -6.27 -34.22 15.25
C PHE A 804 -5.49 -32.91 15.17
N GLY A 805 -4.27 -32.90 15.73
CA GLY A 805 -3.29 -31.84 15.50
C GLY A 805 -2.99 -30.89 16.67
N LEU A 806 -3.67 -31.04 17.82
CA LEU A 806 -3.30 -30.31 19.05
C LEU A 806 -2.33 -31.10 19.93
N GLN A 807 -2.39 -32.44 19.90
CA GLN A 807 -1.52 -33.29 20.70
C GLN A 807 -0.04 -33.06 20.36
N GLY A 808 0.77 -32.77 21.37
CA GLY A 808 2.20 -32.45 21.21
C GLY A 808 2.49 -31.03 20.72
N LYS A 809 1.47 -30.24 20.35
CA LYS A 809 1.62 -28.83 19.94
C LYS A 809 1.23 -27.85 21.05
N VAL A 810 0.24 -28.21 21.85
CA VAL A 810 -0.23 -27.47 23.04
C VAL A 810 -0.65 -28.47 24.13
N ASP A 811 -0.33 -28.17 25.39
CA ASP A 811 -0.78 -29.02 26.52
C ASP A 811 -2.22 -28.69 26.91
N PHE A 812 -3.15 -29.03 26.02
CA PHE A 812 -4.58 -28.78 26.22
C PHE A 812 -5.14 -29.54 27.43
N LYS A 813 -4.52 -30.65 27.84
CA LYS A 813 -4.97 -31.47 28.98
C LYS A 813 -4.75 -30.72 30.28
N LYS A 814 -3.52 -30.20 30.47
CA LYS A 814 -3.18 -29.35 31.61
C LYS A 814 -4.08 -28.12 31.65
N LEU A 815 -4.22 -27.43 30.51
CA LEU A 815 -5.03 -26.21 30.41
C LEU A 815 -6.50 -26.45 30.77
N ALA A 816 -7.10 -27.53 30.25
CA ALA A 816 -8.48 -27.88 30.57
C ALA A 816 -8.68 -28.17 32.07
N ARG A 817 -7.75 -28.89 32.71
CA ARG A 817 -7.79 -29.14 34.16
C ARG A 817 -7.68 -27.83 34.95
N GLU A 818 -6.78 -26.94 34.57
CA GLU A 818 -6.61 -25.62 35.21
C GLU A 818 -7.89 -24.78 35.12
N PHE A 819 -8.50 -24.70 33.95
CA PHE A 819 -9.77 -23.98 33.77
C PHE A 819 -10.88 -24.56 34.66
N LEU A 820 -11.07 -25.88 34.67
CA LEU A 820 -12.10 -26.52 35.48
C LEU A 820 -11.83 -26.37 36.99
N ASN A 821 -10.57 -26.47 37.44
CA ASN A 821 -10.21 -26.25 38.85
C ASN A 821 -10.49 -24.82 39.32
N GLN A 822 -10.33 -23.83 38.43
CA GLN A 822 -10.67 -22.43 38.68
C GLN A 822 -12.18 -22.12 38.56
N GLY A 823 -13.01 -23.14 38.35
CA GLY A 823 -14.45 -23.00 38.21
C GLY A 823 -14.90 -22.35 36.90
N LYS A 824 -14.08 -22.44 35.85
CA LYS A 824 -14.38 -21.94 34.50
C LYS A 824 -15.06 -23.03 33.66
N THR A 825 -15.48 -22.67 32.45
CA THR A 825 -16.14 -23.60 31.52
C THR A 825 -15.13 -24.15 30.51
N VAL A 826 -15.16 -25.45 30.26
CA VAL A 826 -14.40 -26.11 29.20
C VAL A 826 -15.35 -26.84 28.26
N ILE A 827 -15.24 -26.56 26.96
CA ILE A 827 -16.04 -27.17 25.90
C ILE A 827 -15.12 -28.03 25.04
N PHE A 828 -15.31 -29.34 25.06
CA PHE A 828 -14.72 -30.25 24.09
C PHE A 828 -15.66 -30.42 22.91
N SER A 829 -15.20 -30.02 21.72
CA SER A 829 -15.95 -30.18 20.48
C SER A 829 -15.25 -31.21 19.59
N SER A 830 -15.93 -32.30 19.25
CA SER A 830 -15.41 -33.33 18.36
C SER A 830 -16.53 -34.03 17.61
N TYR A 831 -16.26 -34.52 16.40
CA TYR A 831 -17.13 -35.45 15.69
C TYR A 831 -16.53 -36.87 15.66
N GLU A 832 -15.60 -37.14 16.58
CA GLU A 832 -14.85 -38.40 16.69
C GLU A 832 -14.69 -38.82 18.15
N TRP A 833 -14.14 -40.01 18.38
CA TRP A 833 -13.86 -40.57 19.71
C TRP A 833 -13.15 -39.57 20.65
N LEU A 834 -13.62 -39.42 21.89
CA LEU A 834 -13.07 -38.48 22.88
C LEU A 834 -12.72 -39.22 24.19
N PRO A 835 -11.43 -39.50 24.47
CA PRO A 835 -11.01 -40.21 25.68
C PRO A 835 -10.84 -39.24 26.86
N LEU A 836 -11.94 -38.61 27.28
CA LEU A 836 -11.92 -37.56 28.31
C LEU A 836 -11.38 -38.06 29.65
N GLU A 837 -11.57 -39.34 29.96
CA GLU A 837 -10.99 -40.00 31.12
C GLU A 837 -9.48 -39.90 31.15
N ASN A 838 -8.82 -39.97 29.99
CA ASN A 838 -7.37 -39.83 29.86
C ASN A 838 -6.93 -38.37 29.85
N TYR A 839 -7.80 -37.45 29.42
CA TYR A 839 -7.49 -36.03 29.38
C TYR A 839 -7.60 -35.39 30.76
N LEU A 840 -8.65 -35.72 31.49
CA LEU A 840 -8.96 -35.11 32.79
C LEU A 840 -8.64 -36.02 33.98
N GLY A 841 -8.30 -37.29 33.75
CA GLY A 841 -7.87 -38.22 34.80
C GLY A 841 -9.02 -38.76 35.64
N ASP A 842 -10.22 -38.88 35.08
CA ASP A 842 -11.42 -39.34 35.76
C ASP A 842 -12.11 -40.45 34.94
N PRO A 843 -12.07 -41.72 35.39
CA PRO A 843 -12.69 -42.85 34.70
C PRO A 843 -14.20 -42.67 34.42
N LYS A 844 -14.91 -41.84 35.19
CA LYS A 844 -16.35 -41.56 35.01
C LYS A 844 -16.65 -40.71 33.76
N LEU A 845 -15.61 -40.18 33.12
CA LEU A 845 -15.73 -39.38 31.90
C LEU A 845 -15.66 -40.21 30.62
N LYS A 846 -15.61 -41.55 30.73
CA LYS A 846 -15.57 -42.42 29.56
C LYS A 846 -16.86 -42.32 28.75
N LEU A 847 -16.72 -41.99 27.47
CA LEU A 847 -17.83 -41.78 26.54
C LEU A 847 -17.90 -42.86 25.47
N GLN A 848 -19.11 -43.24 25.10
CA GLN A 848 -19.41 -43.99 23.89
C GLN A 848 -19.87 -43.03 22.79
N GLY A 849 -19.14 -42.98 21.68
CA GLY A 849 -19.52 -42.19 20.51
C GLY A 849 -20.65 -42.82 19.69
N SER A 850 -21.43 -41.99 19.02
CA SER A 850 -22.54 -42.43 18.15
C SER A 850 -22.05 -43.16 16.89
N GLY A 851 -20.85 -42.84 16.41
CA GLY A 851 -20.43 -43.19 15.05
C GLY A 851 -21.20 -42.38 13.99
N TRP A 852 -20.95 -42.69 12.72
CA TRP A 852 -21.37 -41.87 11.57
C TRP A 852 -22.73 -42.25 10.95
N LYS A 853 -23.38 -43.32 11.42
CA LYS A 853 -24.69 -43.80 10.94
C LYS A 853 -25.85 -43.07 11.65
N ILE A 854 -26.09 -41.83 11.25
CA ILE A 854 -27.11 -40.93 11.82
C ILE A 854 -28.41 -40.96 11.03
N ASN A 855 -29.56 -40.76 11.69
CA ASN A 855 -30.86 -40.70 11.03
C ASN A 855 -30.88 -39.58 9.98
N LYS A 856 -31.35 -39.90 8.77
CA LYS A 856 -31.40 -38.97 7.61
C LYS A 856 -32.19 -37.69 7.90
N LEU A 857 -33.15 -37.73 8.82
CA LEU A 857 -33.96 -36.56 9.20
C LEU A 857 -33.20 -35.52 10.03
N ARG A 858 -32.07 -35.88 10.66
CA ARG A 858 -31.15 -34.95 11.36
C ARG A 858 -31.86 -33.94 12.28
N ARG A 859 -32.74 -34.41 13.16
CA ARG A 859 -33.50 -33.58 14.10
C ARG A 859 -32.81 -33.47 15.46
N ASN A 860 -32.87 -32.30 16.08
CA ASN A 860 -32.54 -32.13 17.49
C ASN A 860 -33.70 -32.67 18.34
N LEU A 861 -33.39 -33.60 19.23
CA LEU A 861 -34.33 -34.33 20.09
C LEU A 861 -33.98 -34.11 21.56
N ASP A 862 -34.92 -34.46 22.46
CA ASP A 862 -34.74 -34.42 23.91
C ASP A 862 -34.13 -33.09 24.41
N ILE A 863 -34.62 -31.98 23.84
CA ILE A 863 -34.10 -30.63 24.11
C ILE A 863 -34.47 -30.27 25.55
N SER A 864 -33.46 -30.18 26.41
CA SER A 864 -33.68 -29.84 27.82
C SER A 864 -34.18 -28.41 27.98
N THR A 865 -35.10 -28.22 28.92
CA THR A 865 -35.59 -26.90 29.34
C THR A 865 -34.62 -26.29 30.36
N GLY A 866 -34.49 -24.96 30.35
CA GLY A 866 -33.61 -24.23 31.27
C GLY A 866 -33.09 -22.92 30.69
N LYS A 867 -32.41 -22.13 31.52
CA LYS A 867 -31.92 -20.80 31.11
C LYS A 867 -30.80 -20.86 30.10
N TRP A 868 -30.05 -21.98 30.05
CA TRP A 868 -29.00 -22.22 29.05
C TRP A 868 -29.50 -22.07 27.60
N GLY A 869 -30.78 -22.36 27.34
CA GLY A 869 -31.38 -22.25 26.01
C GLY A 869 -32.17 -20.96 25.78
N THR A 870 -32.39 -20.12 26.80
CA THR A 870 -33.40 -19.06 26.76
C THR A 870 -32.95 -17.70 27.29
N THR A 871 -31.83 -17.60 28.03
CA THR A 871 -31.40 -16.34 28.64
C THR A 871 -29.87 -16.18 28.62
N PRO A 872 -29.32 -15.03 28.22
CA PRO A 872 -30.01 -13.85 27.69
C PRO A 872 -30.54 -14.05 26.27
N GLU A 873 -30.08 -15.07 25.55
CA GLU A 873 -30.43 -15.29 24.14
C GLU A 873 -31.38 -16.47 23.95
N ASN A 874 -32.35 -16.33 23.04
CA ASN A 874 -33.31 -17.39 22.70
C ASN A 874 -32.71 -18.43 21.74
N LEU A 875 -31.91 -19.35 22.27
CA LEU A 875 -31.29 -20.44 21.50
C LEU A 875 -32.27 -21.59 21.18
N GLN A 876 -33.39 -21.69 21.90
CA GLN A 876 -34.41 -22.74 21.68
C GLN A 876 -35.00 -22.71 20.27
N GLN A 877 -35.18 -21.53 19.69
CA GLN A 877 -35.70 -21.41 18.32
C GLN A 877 -34.71 -21.97 17.28
N PRO A 878 -33.44 -21.51 17.22
CA PRO A 878 -32.44 -22.12 16.34
C PRO A 878 -32.26 -23.63 16.52
N ILE A 879 -32.37 -24.16 17.75
CA ILE A 879 -32.27 -25.61 18.01
C ILE A 879 -33.37 -26.39 17.28
N LYS A 880 -34.59 -25.83 17.17
CA LYS A 880 -35.72 -26.48 16.47
C LYS A 880 -35.59 -26.39 14.95
N GLU A 881 -34.98 -25.33 14.44
CA GLU A 881 -34.90 -25.01 13.01
C GLU A 881 -33.67 -25.64 12.32
N LEU A 882 -32.54 -25.74 13.02
CA LEU A 882 -31.29 -26.23 12.45
C LEU A 882 -31.15 -27.76 12.54
N LEU A 883 -30.33 -28.33 11.65
CA LEU A 883 -30.01 -29.75 11.69
C LEU A 883 -29.19 -30.09 12.95
N SER A 884 -29.41 -31.27 13.51
CA SER A 884 -28.59 -31.78 14.62
C SER A 884 -27.12 -31.94 14.20
N PRO A 885 -26.14 -31.83 15.11
CA PRO A 885 -24.77 -32.26 14.84
C PRO A 885 -24.71 -33.70 14.29
N SER A 886 -23.65 -34.02 13.55
CA SER A 886 -23.49 -35.34 12.90
C SER A 886 -22.91 -36.41 13.82
N TYR A 887 -22.64 -36.07 15.08
CA TYR A 887 -22.05 -36.96 16.06
C TYR A 887 -22.58 -36.64 17.45
N GLY A 888 -22.66 -37.64 18.32
CA GLY A 888 -23.07 -37.51 19.71
C GLY A 888 -22.36 -38.52 20.60
N TYR A 889 -22.57 -38.38 21.91
CA TYR A 889 -21.92 -39.18 22.94
C TYR A 889 -22.93 -39.62 23.98
N ASN A 890 -22.77 -40.82 24.51
CA ASN A 890 -23.43 -41.26 25.74
C ASN A 890 -22.37 -41.64 26.77
N PRO A 891 -22.50 -41.22 28.02
CA PRO A 891 -21.56 -41.62 29.08
C PRO A 891 -21.71 -43.11 29.40
N GLN A 892 -20.60 -43.81 29.61
CA GLN A 892 -20.63 -45.19 30.13
C GLN A 892 -21.02 -45.20 31.62
N THR A 893 -20.83 -44.08 32.32
CA THR A 893 -21.20 -43.85 33.72
C THR A 893 -22.11 -42.61 33.77
N PRO A 894 -23.44 -42.76 33.68
CA PRO A 894 -24.38 -41.64 33.50
C PRO A 894 -24.44 -40.66 34.68
N GLU A 895 -24.05 -41.08 35.88
CA GLU A 895 -24.17 -40.28 37.11
C GLU A 895 -23.41 -38.96 37.00
N GLY A 896 -24.14 -37.84 37.14
CA GLY A 896 -23.57 -36.48 37.07
C GLY A 896 -23.48 -35.90 35.66
N TRP A 897 -23.87 -36.64 34.61
CA TRP A 897 -24.04 -36.11 33.26
C TRP A 897 -25.49 -35.68 33.01
N LYS A 898 -25.67 -34.53 32.38
CA LYS A 898 -26.96 -34.06 31.87
C LYS A 898 -26.88 -33.91 30.36
N SER A 899 -27.81 -34.53 29.64
CA SER A 899 -27.98 -34.31 28.20
C SER A 899 -28.83 -33.07 27.98
N LEU A 900 -28.35 -32.15 27.13
CA LEU A 900 -29.07 -30.93 26.80
C LEU A 900 -29.78 -31.02 25.46
N ILE A 901 -29.20 -31.75 24.49
CA ILE A 901 -29.75 -31.97 23.16
C ILE A 901 -29.26 -33.34 22.68
N SER A 902 -30.13 -34.13 22.06
CA SER A 902 -29.82 -35.45 21.49
C SER A 902 -30.06 -35.51 19.98
N LEU A 903 -29.44 -36.47 19.33
CA LEU A 903 -29.74 -36.94 17.98
C LEU A 903 -30.21 -38.39 18.05
N GLU A 904 -30.80 -38.88 16.96
CA GLU A 904 -31.12 -40.29 16.75
C GLU A 904 -30.29 -40.88 15.61
N ARG A 905 -29.83 -42.12 15.78
CA ARG A 905 -29.14 -42.91 14.75
C ARG A 905 -30.12 -43.65 13.84
N GLU A 906 -29.61 -44.19 12.73
CA GLU A 906 -30.43 -45.02 11.81
C GLU A 906 -31.04 -46.26 12.49
N ASP A 907 -30.39 -46.77 13.54
CA ASP A 907 -30.86 -47.91 14.34
C ASP A 907 -31.82 -47.50 15.47
N GLY A 908 -32.29 -46.25 15.49
CA GLY A 908 -33.20 -45.70 16.51
C GLY A 908 -32.55 -45.37 17.85
N LYS A 909 -31.24 -45.63 18.02
CA LYS A 909 -30.55 -45.30 19.27
C LYS A 909 -30.28 -43.80 19.36
N LYS A 910 -30.55 -43.22 20.52
CA LYS A 910 -30.32 -41.80 20.80
C LYS A 910 -28.94 -41.55 21.40
N PHE A 911 -28.31 -40.46 20.98
CA PHE A 911 -27.00 -40.02 21.47
C PHE A 911 -27.02 -38.53 21.76
N SER A 912 -26.38 -38.12 22.85
CA SER A 912 -26.38 -36.71 23.26
C SER A 912 -25.40 -35.90 22.41
N THR A 913 -25.88 -34.88 21.71
CA THR A 913 -25.05 -33.95 20.92
C THR A 913 -24.49 -32.79 21.74
N MET A 914 -25.04 -32.58 22.95
CA MET A 914 -24.47 -31.69 23.96
C MET A 914 -24.69 -32.28 25.35
N LEU A 915 -23.58 -32.68 25.99
CA LEU A 915 -23.54 -33.16 27.37
C LEU A 915 -22.93 -32.09 28.26
N VAL A 916 -23.42 -31.99 29.48
CA VAL A 916 -22.82 -31.15 30.52
C VAL A 916 -22.62 -31.93 31.81
N ARG A 917 -21.58 -31.57 32.55
CA ARG A 917 -21.23 -32.17 33.85
C ARG A 917 -20.44 -31.17 34.67
N LYS A 918 -20.71 -31.10 35.97
CA LYS A 918 -19.80 -30.47 36.91
C LYS A 918 -18.54 -31.34 37.04
N GLN A 919 -17.39 -30.79 36.69
CA GLN A 919 -16.10 -31.47 36.82
C GLN A 919 -15.15 -30.58 37.59
N PHE A 920 -14.56 -31.11 38.66
CA PHE A 920 -13.86 -30.30 39.66
C PHE A 920 -14.77 -29.16 40.17
N ASN A 921 -14.32 -27.91 40.08
CA ASN A 921 -15.10 -26.73 40.45
C ASN A 921 -15.85 -26.10 39.27
N GLY A 922 -15.69 -26.64 38.06
CA GLY A 922 -16.09 -26.01 36.80
C GLY A 922 -17.12 -26.79 36.02
N LEU A 923 -17.50 -26.22 34.87
CA LEU A 923 -18.49 -26.80 33.96
C LEU A 923 -17.78 -27.43 32.77
N LEU A 924 -17.91 -28.74 32.62
CA LEU A 924 -17.46 -29.50 31.45
C LEU A 924 -18.62 -29.66 30.48
N ILE A 925 -18.39 -29.30 29.21
CA ILE A 925 -19.33 -29.48 28.11
C ILE A 925 -18.68 -30.32 27.03
N VAL A 926 -19.44 -31.26 26.48
CA VAL A 926 -19.02 -32.09 25.34
C VAL A 926 -20.05 -31.93 24.23
N THR A 927 -19.61 -31.55 23.03
CA THR A 927 -20.52 -31.37 21.90
C THR A 927 -20.02 -31.99 20.61
N GLY A 928 -20.96 -32.52 19.84
CA GLY A 928 -20.76 -32.93 18.45
C GLY A 928 -20.70 -31.76 17.46
N GLY A 929 -21.15 -30.57 17.88
CA GLY A 929 -21.17 -29.36 17.06
C GLY A 929 -19.77 -28.79 16.84
N GLU A 930 -19.57 -28.08 15.73
CA GLU A 930 -18.23 -27.62 15.30
C GLU A 930 -17.81 -26.27 15.86
N MET A 931 -18.62 -25.66 16.73
CA MET A 931 -18.37 -24.36 17.38
C MET A 931 -18.02 -23.24 16.38
N GLY A 932 -18.68 -23.20 15.22
CA GLY A 932 -18.45 -22.17 14.21
C GLY A 932 -17.28 -22.45 13.27
N LEU A 933 -16.57 -23.56 13.45
CA LEU A 933 -15.32 -23.90 12.73
C LEU A 933 -15.53 -24.88 11.57
N GLY A 934 -16.76 -25.32 11.30
CA GLY A 934 -17.11 -26.27 10.23
C GLY A 934 -18.41 -25.95 9.52
N GLY A 935 -18.72 -26.67 8.43
CA GLY A 935 -19.73 -26.27 7.44
C GLY A 935 -21.14 -26.82 7.65
N GLY A 936 -22.11 -26.20 6.98
CA GLY A 936 -23.50 -26.69 6.84
C GLY A 936 -24.52 -25.98 7.73
N HIS A 937 -25.81 -26.14 7.39
CA HIS A 937 -26.95 -25.61 8.16
C HIS A 937 -27.22 -26.47 9.41
N VAL A 938 -26.20 -26.59 10.27
CA VAL A 938 -26.13 -27.45 11.45
C VAL A 938 -26.00 -26.58 12.70
N LEU A 939 -26.65 -26.99 13.78
CA LEU A 939 -26.53 -26.34 15.09
C LEU A 939 -25.06 -26.29 15.55
N PHE A 940 -24.57 -25.10 15.91
CA PHE A 940 -23.17 -24.81 16.20
C PHE A 940 -22.19 -25.07 15.03
N GLY A 941 -22.68 -25.15 13.79
CA GLY A 941 -21.89 -25.14 12.55
C GLY A 941 -21.51 -23.72 12.11
N ASN A 942 -21.39 -23.46 10.80
CA ASN A 942 -21.02 -22.14 10.27
C ASN A 942 -22.10 -21.05 10.45
N THR A 943 -23.27 -21.41 10.99
CA THR A 943 -24.28 -20.45 11.46
C THR A 943 -23.85 -19.92 12.83
N VAL A 944 -22.82 -19.07 12.79
CA VAL A 944 -22.01 -18.63 13.93
C VAL A 944 -22.78 -17.88 15.02
N ASN A 945 -23.95 -17.31 14.71
CA ASN A 945 -24.82 -16.69 15.71
C ASN A 945 -25.26 -17.69 16.79
N THR A 946 -25.49 -18.96 16.46
CA THR A 946 -25.87 -19.96 17.48
C THR A 946 -24.75 -20.24 18.47
N VAL A 947 -23.50 -20.07 18.05
CA VAL A 947 -22.33 -20.24 18.91
C VAL A 947 -22.21 -19.06 19.87
N THR A 948 -22.36 -17.82 19.39
CA THR A 948 -22.29 -16.65 20.26
C THR A 948 -23.45 -16.61 21.26
N MET A 949 -24.67 -17.00 20.83
CA MET A 949 -25.83 -17.20 21.70
C MET A 949 -25.56 -18.24 22.79
N LEU A 950 -25.01 -19.41 22.44
CA LEU A 950 -24.61 -20.43 23.41
C LEU A 950 -23.62 -19.87 24.42
N LEU A 951 -22.55 -19.22 23.96
CA LEU A 951 -21.51 -18.70 24.85
C LEU A 951 -22.06 -17.62 25.80
N ASN A 952 -22.95 -16.73 25.33
CA ASN A 952 -23.63 -15.73 26.16
C ASN A 952 -24.48 -16.40 27.24
N ASN A 953 -25.28 -17.42 26.88
CA ASN A 953 -26.12 -18.15 27.82
C ASN A 953 -25.31 -18.95 28.85
N LEU A 954 -24.18 -19.53 28.44
CA LEU A 954 -23.28 -20.26 29.33
C LEU A 954 -22.62 -19.34 30.37
N LEU A 955 -22.23 -18.11 29.99
CA LEU A 955 -21.70 -17.15 30.95
C LEU A 955 -22.74 -16.75 31.99
N ALA A 956 -23.99 -16.53 31.58
CA ALA A 956 -25.06 -16.10 32.47
C ALA A 956 -25.54 -17.21 33.43
N ASN A 957 -25.58 -18.46 32.96
CA ASN A 957 -26.28 -19.55 33.67
C ASN A 957 -25.37 -20.72 34.06
N ARG A 958 -24.05 -20.53 34.12
CA ARG A 958 -23.09 -21.60 34.46
C ARG A 958 -23.44 -22.33 35.77
N LYS A 959 -23.87 -21.60 36.80
CA LYS A 959 -24.20 -22.17 38.12
C LYS A 959 -25.35 -23.17 38.04
N GLU A 960 -26.43 -22.81 37.33
CA GLU A 960 -27.59 -23.67 37.09
C GLU A 960 -27.22 -24.97 36.34
N LEU A 961 -26.21 -24.94 35.47
CA LEU A 961 -25.75 -26.13 34.75
C LEU A 961 -24.80 -27.02 35.57
N MET A 962 -24.27 -26.52 36.69
CA MET A 962 -23.39 -27.28 37.60
C MET A 962 -24.14 -27.88 38.79
N GLU A 963 -25.31 -27.32 39.12
CA GLU A 963 -26.28 -27.81 40.11
C GLU A 963 -27.21 -28.85 39.47
#